data_AF-A0A3T0DUP2-F1
#
_entry.id   AF-A0A3T0DUP2-F1
#
_cell.length_a   1.000
_cell.length_b   1.000
_cell.length_c   1.000
_cell.angle_alpha   90.00
_cell.angle_beta   90.00
_cell.angle_gamma   90.00
#
_symmetry.space_group_name_H-M   'P 1'
#
loop_
_entity.id
_entity.type
_entity.pdbx_description
1 polymer ?
#
loop_
_entity_poly.entity_id
_entity_poly.type
_entity_poly.pdbx_seq_one_letter_code
_entity_poly.pdbx_strand_id
1 'polypeptide(L)'
;MTGAFFGAAVIAYPLVRRLGRNGFFFLALVPFAALIFSLAQVPDIFGSAGSPLVESMNWLPALGLEGIFRLDELSWIMSLLVTGVGALVFVYCARYFPPDEPGLARFAAVFMAFAGMMYGLVVADELLMLYLFWEGTTVFSYLLIGHSQSRRRSRQAALQALIVTTAGGLAMLVGMILLMAATGTGQISTLMERASLGLDTGPVIVTAVILILVGAVSKSALIPFHFWLPGAMAAPTPVSAYLHAAAMVKAGIYLILRLAPGYHALPGWSETLLTLGLLTMFIGGWQALKQTDLKLLLAFGTVSQLGFLTTMASFGTPDITKAALAMLIAHALFKACLFLCVGIIDHRAGTRDLTKLSGGWKAFPVVAVCATIAAASMSGLPPLLGFVAKEAVYSTLLASGDKASIIALIGVMIGSMLTVAYSARFVWGAFSSKEGVDDIARRDEKITLILSPVMLTVLTVVLGPAVGLLDGYFGAWTSTLPVIDPGDGNYHLALWHGLEPALALSAVTIAVGLGLFFVRDSFAKVQSTLPSGLDFHDLYRKMISAMETLALWVTSRTQRGSLPFYQSVIYLVLVAGIGLAVISNDTWNIDFKLFDTPLDFIIAAVLIIVAVAATRAKKRFTAVVVTGISGYAMVAYFAFVGAPDLALTQVLVETITIVVFVLVLRRLPARIGQSTGRFTPAWRAIIGAAVGVTMMVVVLIAAGVRISDPVSVDFGQLAYELGHGKNIVNVTLVDIRVWDTLGEISVLVAAGTGIAGLIFVRGREGHLHRFVSRRDGTELQGRVRFQPVAEEIGNFHASQREDVTQRRVSWLIAGRTLAPRNRSIILEVTARLVFHAVLIFSLYLLFAGHNEPGGGFAGGLVAGLALVVRYLAGGKFELAEAARFTPSGMLGTGMIMAVLTGVGGWIWGDTVFKSVYLEGDIPVLGHLSFGTSTFFDIGVYLIVVGLMLDILRSLGAEVDLHQERDEMVLTNRLNQSYNLSENFSAEAEHDAVSSILDRVNHLDVDNGAEGGRL
;
A
#
# COMPACT_ATOMS: atom_id res chain seq x y z
N MET A 1 -30.70 14.44 10.44
CA MET A 1 -31.06 13.18 9.71
C MET A 1 -29.85 12.37 9.23
N THR A 2 -28.81 12.99 8.67
CA THR A 2 -27.60 12.30 8.16
C THR A 2 -26.99 11.33 9.19
N GLY A 3 -26.87 11.74 10.45
CA GLY A 3 -26.40 10.85 11.53
C GLY A 3 -27.27 9.60 11.77
N ALA A 4 -28.58 9.68 11.53
CA ALA A 4 -29.50 8.54 11.69
C ALA A 4 -29.23 7.44 10.65
N PHE A 5 -28.87 7.80 9.41
CA PHE A 5 -28.46 6.83 8.40
C PHE A 5 -27.20 6.09 8.82
N PHE A 6 -26.18 6.80 9.33
CA PHE A 6 -24.94 6.16 9.78
C PHE A 6 -25.14 5.31 11.03
N GLY A 7 -25.93 5.78 12.01
CA GLY A 7 -26.33 4.96 13.16
C GLY A 7 -27.06 3.69 12.74
N ALA A 8 -27.99 3.79 11.79
CA ALA A 8 -28.69 2.64 11.24
C ALA A 8 -27.77 1.70 10.45
N ALA A 9 -26.75 2.21 9.77
CA ALA A 9 -25.75 1.40 9.09
C ALA A 9 -24.94 0.54 10.06
N VAL A 10 -24.56 1.08 11.23
CA VAL A 10 -23.89 0.32 12.30
C VAL A 10 -24.80 -0.76 12.86
N ILE A 11 -26.08 -0.44 13.09
CA ILE A 11 -27.07 -1.38 13.64
C ILE A 11 -27.54 -2.41 12.60
N ALA A 12 -27.44 -2.13 11.31
CA ALA A 12 -27.92 -3.00 10.24
C ALA A 12 -27.29 -4.39 10.28
N TYR A 13 -26.01 -4.51 10.62
CA TYR A 13 -25.32 -5.79 10.68
C TYR A 13 -25.92 -6.73 11.74
N PRO A 14 -25.97 -6.36 13.05
CA PRO A 14 -26.60 -7.21 14.05
C PRO A 14 -28.11 -7.40 13.81
N LEU A 15 -28.81 -6.38 13.30
CA LEU A 15 -30.25 -6.44 13.03
C LEU A 15 -30.59 -7.49 11.95
N VAL A 16 -29.93 -7.44 10.80
CA VAL A 16 -30.15 -8.38 9.69
C VAL A 16 -29.61 -9.76 10.02
N ARG A 17 -28.57 -9.88 10.86
CA ARG A 17 -28.12 -11.18 11.35
C ARG A 17 -29.15 -11.87 12.24
N ARG A 18 -29.92 -11.10 13.04
CA ARG A 18 -30.97 -11.65 13.92
C ARG A 18 -32.30 -11.88 13.21
N LEU A 19 -32.74 -10.92 12.38
CA LEU A 19 -34.06 -10.94 11.73
C LEU A 19 -34.03 -11.47 10.29
N GLY A 20 -32.85 -11.85 9.79
CA GLY A 20 -32.62 -12.20 8.40
C GLY A 20 -33.05 -11.07 7.46
N ARG A 21 -33.58 -11.44 6.28
CA ARG A 21 -34.10 -10.50 5.29
C ARG A 21 -35.25 -9.60 5.78
N ASN A 22 -35.94 -9.94 6.87
CA ASN A 22 -36.99 -9.05 7.40
C ASN A 22 -36.40 -7.79 8.06
N GLY A 23 -35.10 -7.80 8.43
CA GLY A 23 -34.40 -6.62 8.95
C GLY A 23 -34.46 -5.42 7.99
N PHE A 24 -34.60 -5.65 6.68
CA PHE A 24 -34.73 -4.56 5.69
C PHE A 24 -36.00 -3.71 5.86
N PHE A 25 -37.09 -4.25 6.41
CA PHE A 25 -38.28 -3.44 6.71
C PHE A 25 -37.99 -2.39 7.79
N PHE A 26 -37.24 -2.77 8.82
CA PHE A 26 -36.82 -1.85 9.87
C PHE A 26 -35.80 -0.83 9.35
N LEU A 27 -34.88 -1.27 8.47
CA LEU A 27 -33.95 -0.36 7.82
C LEU A 27 -34.67 0.65 6.90
N ALA A 28 -35.77 0.26 6.25
CA ALA A 28 -36.57 1.16 5.42
C ALA A 28 -37.21 2.31 6.22
N LEU A 29 -37.39 2.17 7.54
CA LEU A 29 -37.95 3.22 8.38
C LEU A 29 -37.08 4.47 8.43
N VAL A 30 -35.76 4.35 8.26
CA VAL A 30 -34.83 5.49 8.30
C VAL A 30 -34.98 6.41 7.08
N PRO A 31 -34.84 5.92 5.84
CA PRO A 31 -35.15 6.75 4.67
C PRO A 31 -36.63 7.18 4.64
N PHE A 32 -37.57 6.36 5.15
CA PHE A 32 -38.96 6.79 5.24
C PHE A 32 -39.18 7.95 6.23
N ALA A 33 -38.53 7.92 7.39
CA ALA A 33 -38.57 9.02 8.36
C ALA A 33 -37.89 10.28 7.81
N ALA A 34 -36.79 10.12 7.05
CA ALA A 34 -36.13 11.23 6.37
C ALA A 34 -37.03 11.84 5.27
N LEU A 35 -37.79 11.01 4.53
CA LEU A 35 -38.79 11.47 3.58
C LEU A 35 -39.87 12.32 4.26
N ILE A 36 -40.44 11.81 5.36
CA ILE A 36 -41.45 12.54 6.16
C ILE A 36 -40.87 13.84 6.68
N PHE A 37 -39.63 13.81 7.19
CA PHE A 37 -38.94 15.00 7.66
C PHE A 37 -38.81 16.05 6.55
N SER A 38 -38.31 15.67 5.36
CA SER A 38 -38.22 16.60 4.23
C SER A 38 -39.58 17.16 3.83
N LEU A 39 -40.64 16.34 3.77
CA LEU A 39 -42.00 16.81 3.49
C LEU A 39 -42.53 17.77 4.57
N ALA A 40 -42.16 17.57 5.83
CA ALA A 40 -42.57 18.45 6.93
C ALA A 40 -41.90 19.84 6.87
N GLN A 41 -40.77 19.99 6.17
CA GLN A 41 -40.07 21.27 6.00
C GLN A 41 -40.64 22.15 4.88
N VAL A 42 -41.69 21.71 4.18
CA VAL A 42 -42.31 22.49 3.09
C VAL A 42 -42.75 23.89 3.52
N PRO A 43 -43.42 24.10 4.67
CA PRO A 43 -43.82 25.45 5.11
C PRO A 43 -42.63 26.37 5.39
N ASP A 44 -41.53 25.82 5.90
CA ASP A 44 -40.35 26.59 6.29
C ASP A 44 -39.51 27.02 5.08
N ILE A 45 -39.38 26.14 4.09
CA ILE A 45 -38.60 26.40 2.86
C ILE A 45 -39.41 27.25 1.87
N PHE A 46 -40.69 26.94 1.65
CA PHE A 46 -41.50 27.55 0.59
C PHE A 46 -42.54 28.57 1.11
N GLY A 47 -42.51 28.92 2.41
CA GLY A 47 -43.41 29.93 2.99
C GLY A 47 -43.13 31.36 2.52
N SER A 48 -43.98 32.32 2.92
CA SER A 48 -43.84 33.73 2.53
C SER A 48 -42.56 34.42 3.04
N ALA A 49 -41.94 33.87 4.08
CA ALA A 49 -40.61 34.24 4.58
C ALA A 49 -39.63 33.06 4.46
N GLY A 50 -39.82 32.22 3.43
CA GLY A 50 -39.13 30.95 3.24
C GLY A 50 -37.62 31.12 3.31
N SER A 51 -36.98 30.28 4.12
CA SER A 51 -35.53 30.28 4.25
C SER A 51 -35.01 28.83 4.30
N PRO A 52 -33.84 28.59 3.72
CA PRO A 52 -33.21 27.28 3.76
C PRO A 52 -32.91 26.88 5.20
N LEU A 53 -33.14 25.60 5.54
CA LEU A 53 -32.74 25.09 6.85
C LEU A 53 -31.22 24.87 6.86
N VAL A 54 -30.51 25.62 7.69
CA VAL A 54 -29.05 25.54 7.82
C VAL A 54 -28.66 25.06 9.21
N GLU A 55 -27.81 24.04 9.27
CA GLU A 55 -27.17 23.54 10.47
C GLU A 55 -25.66 23.52 10.25
N SER A 56 -24.88 24.15 11.14
CA SER A 56 -23.42 24.16 11.06
C SER A 56 -22.79 23.44 12.25
N MET A 57 -21.70 22.73 12.01
CA MET A 57 -20.87 22.11 13.04
C MET A 57 -19.39 22.46 12.83
N ASN A 58 -18.69 22.78 13.90
CA ASN A 58 -17.25 23.01 13.86
C ASN A 58 -16.52 21.68 13.66
N TRP A 59 -16.10 21.38 12.43
CA TRP A 59 -15.48 20.09 12.10
C TRP A 59 -13.95 20.13 12.24
N LEU A 60 -13.26 21.01 11.50
CA LEU A 60 -11.81 21.20 11.57
C LEU A 60 -11.47 22.70 11.59
N PRO A 61 -11.64 23.37 12.75
CA PRO A 61 -11.43 24.82 12.88
C PRO A 61 -10.01 25.28 12.52
N ALA A 62 -9.00 24.45 12.77
CA ALA A 62 -7.61 24.75 12.42
C ALA A 62 -7.37 24.90 10.91
N LEU A 63 -8.26 24.35 10.08
CA LEU A 63 -8.24 24.48 8.62
C LEU A 63 -9.34 25.42 8.10
N GLY A 64 -10.08 26.09 9.00
CA GLY A 64 -11.25 26.88 8.64
C GLY A 64 -12.40 26.07 8.04
N LEU A 65 -12.47 24.76 8.32
CA LEU A 65 -13.51 23.89 7.76
C LEU A 65 -14.66 23.70 8.74
N GLU A 66 -15.84 24.12 8.30
CA GLU A 66 -17.11 23.93 8.98
C GLU A 66 -17.95 22.88 8.24
N GLY A 67 -18.58 21.98 9.00
CA GLY A 67 -19.56 21.05 8.46
C GLY A 67 -20.90 21.75 8.31
N ILE A 68 -21.16 22.38 7.17
CA ILE A 68 -22.41 23.11 6.92
C ILE A 68 -23.38 22.22 6.14
N PHE A 69 -24.53 21.95 6.75
CA PHE A 69 -25.65 21.28 6.13
C PHE A 69 -26.74 22.28 5.79
N ARG A 70 -27.18 22.31 4.53
CA ARG A 70 -28.21 23.20 4.02
C ARG A 70 -29.27 22.41 3.27
N LEU A 71 -30.52 22.52 3.72
CA LEU A 71 -31.70 22.01 3.03
C LEU A 71 -32.47 23.19 2.42
N ASP A 72 -32.16 23.47 1.16
CA ASP A 72 -32.83 24.42 0.26
C ASP A 72 -33.67 23.68 -0.80
N GLU A 73 -34.19 24.38 -1.80
CA GLU A 73 -35.18 23.88 -2.75
C GLU A 73 -34.64 22.71 -3.60
N LEU A 74 -33.42 22.85 -4.15
CA LEU A 74 -32.80 21.80 -4.97
C LEU A 74 -32.43 20.57 -4.12
N SER A 75 -31.81 20.80 -2.96
CA SER A 75 -31.45 19.73 -2.05
C SER A 75 -32.67 19.03 -1.46
N TRP A 76 -33.79 19.74 -1.30
CA TRP A 76 -35.09 19.17 -0.92
C TRP A 76 -35.62 18.22 -1.99
N ILE A 77 -35.68 18.65 -3.26
CA ILE A 77 -36.10 17.78 -4.38
C ILE A 77 -35.24 16.51 -4.43
N MET A 78 -33.92 16.67 -4.33
CA MET A 78 -32.99 15.53 -4.33
C MET A 78 -33.15 14.64 -3.10
N SER A 79 -33.39 15.22 -1.92
CA SER A 79 -33.64 14.48 -0.69
C SER A 79 -34.89 13.61 -0.81
N LEU A 80 -35.98 14.10 -1.41
CA LEU A 80 -37.18 13.31 -1.67
C LEU A 80 -36.89 12.09 -2.57
N LEU A 81 -36.06 12.28 -3.61
CA LEU A 81 -35.69 11.18 -4.50
C LEU A 81 -34.84 10.13 -3.79
N VAL A 82 -33.79 10.56 -3.10
CA VAL A 82 -32.87 9.69 -2.34
C VAL A 82 -33.63 8.93 -1.25
N THR A 83 -34.45 9.61 -0.47
CA THR A 83 -35.18 8.99 0.66
C THR A 83 -36.39 8.19 0.22
N GLY A 84 -37.21 8.70 -0.70
CA GLY A 84 -38.44 8.04 -1.16
C GLY A 84 -38.17 6.78 -1.97
N VAL A 85 -37.33 6.86 -3.01
CA VAL A 85 -36.93 5.67 -3.77
C VAL A 85 -36.12 4.74 -2.88
N GLY A 86 -35.27 5.28 -2.00
CA GLY A 86 -34.50 4.50 -1.02
C GLY A 86 -35.38 3.62 -0.16
N ALA A 87 -36.39 4.19 0.51
CA ALA A 87 -37.33 3.46 1.35
C ALA A 87 -38.01 2.31 0.60
N LEU A 88 -38.50 2.57 -0.62
CA LEU A 88 -39.13 1.55 -1.46
C LEU A 88 -38.15 0.45 -1.88
N VAL A 89 -36.89 0.77 -2.16
CA VAL A 89 -35.86 -0.22 -2.50
C VAL A 89 -35.47 -1.06 -1.28
N PHE A 90 -35.38 -0.48 -0.07
CA PHE A 90 -35.16 -1.25 1.17
C PHE A 90 -36.32 -2.22 1.42
N VAL A 91 -37.57 -1.80 1.25
CA VAL A 91 -38.74 -2.70 1.32
C VAL A 91 -38.62 -3.85 0.31
N TYR A 92 -38.20 -3.55 -0.91
CA TYR A 92 -38.00 -4.55 -1.96
C TYR A 92 -36.90 -5.58 -1.61
N CYS A 93 -35.79 -5.13 -1.01
CA CYS A 93 -34.69 -6.02 -0.56
C CYS A 93 -35.17 -7.13 0.39
N ALA A 94 -36.19 -6.86 1.22
CA ALA A 94 -36.69 -7.82 2.19
C ALA A 94 -37.25 -9.13 1.58
N ARG A 95 -37.55 -9.10 0.28
CA ARG A 95 -38.11 -10.24 -0.48
C ARG A 95 -37.34 -10.59 -1.74
N TYR A 96 -36.44 -9.73 -2.20
CA TYR A 96 -35.57 -9.99 -3.33
C TYR A 96 -34.50 -11.06 -3.02
N PHE A 97 -33.87 -10.98 -1.83
CA PHE A 97 -32.80 -11.92 -1.46
C PHE A 97 -33.36 -13.25 -0.93
N PRO A 98 -32.69 -14.39 -1.24
CA PRO A 98 -32.99 -15.66 -0.60
C PRO A 98 -32.66 -15.60 0.91
N PRO A 99 -33.31 -16.41 1.76
CA PRO A 99 -33.11 -16.37 3.22
C PRO A 99 -31.67 -16.63 3.67
N ASP A 100 -30.91 -17.37 2.88
CA ASP A 100 -29.56 -17.87 3.11
C ASP A 100 -28.48 -17.09 2.33
N GLU A 101 -28.80 -15.93 1.78
CA GLU A 101 -27.85 -15.11 0.99
C GLU A 101 -26.56 -14.81 1.80
N PRO A 102 -25.39 -15.25 1.31
CA PRO A 102 -24.12 -15.03 2.01
C PRO A 102 -23.78 -13.55 2.17
N GLY A 103 -23.52 -13.11 3.40
CA GLY A 103 -23.09 -11.73 3.67
C GLY A 103 -24.21 -10.69 3.55
N LEU A 104 -25.47 -11.08 3.63
CA LEU A 104 -26.64 -10.18 3.58
C LEU A 104 -26.58 -9.05 4.64
N ALA A 105 -26.13 -9.37 5.85
CA ALA A 105 -25.99 -8.38 6.94
C ALA A 105 -24.94 -7.29 6.61
N ARG A 106 -23.81 -7.69 6.01
CA ARG A 106 -22.78 -6.76 5.52
C ARG A 106 -23.35 -5.89 4.41
N PHE A 107 -24.06 -6.51 3.46
CA PHE A 107 -24.71 -5.79 2.36
C PHE A 107 -25.67 -4.72 2.88
N ALA A 108 -26.53 -5.06 3.86
CA ALA A 108 -27.49 -4.13 4.43
C ALA A 108 -26.82 -2.92 5.10
N ALA A 109 -25.74 -3.15 5.86
CA ALA A 109 -24.95 -2.08 6.48
C ALA A 109 -24.31 -1.15 5.44
N VAL A 110 -23.63 -1.72 4.44
CA VAL A 110 -23.03 -0.98 3.33
C VAL A 110 -24.08 -0.19 2.54
N PHE A 111 -25.26 -0.78 2.31
CA PHE A 111 -26.32 -0.14 1.54
C PHE A 111 -26.96 1.03 2.30
N MET A 112 -27.15 0.89 3.62
CA MET A 112 -27.60 1.98 4.48
C MET A 112 -26.57 3.11 4.58
N ALA A 113 -25.28 2.77 4.69
CA ALA A 113 -24.19 3.75 4.68
C ALA A 113 -24.12 4.49 3.33
N PHE A 114 -24.31 3.78 2.22
CA PHE A 114 -24.40 4.41 0.89
C PHE A 114 -25.57 5.40 0.81
N ALA A 115 -26.76 5.03 1.32
CA ALA A 115 -27.91 5.94 1.36
C ALA A 115 -27.63 7.17 2.24
N GLY A 116 -26.95 6.99 3.37
CA GLY A 116 -26.50 8.09 4.24
C GLY A 116 -25.49 9.02 3.57
N MET A 117 -24.50 8.47 2.86
CA MET A 117 -23.55 9.26 2.08
C MET A 117 -24.24 10.06 0.98
N MET A 118 -25.23 9.46 0.30
CA MET A 118 -25.99 10.16 -0.73
C MET A 118 -26.88 11.27 -0.15
N TYR A 119 -27.53 11.03 0.99
CA TYR A 119 -28.30 12.06 1.69
C TYR A 119 -27.38 13.20 2.16
N GLY A 120 -26.24 12.87 2.78
CA GLY A 120 -25.24 13.86 3.18
C GLY A 120 -24.70 14.69 2.02
N LEU A 121 -24.47 14.08 0.86
CA LEU A 121 -24.02 14.77 -0.36
C LEU A 121 -24.99 15.85 -0.80
N VAL A 122 -26.30 15.57 -0.79
CA VAL A 122 -27.31 16.50 -1.31
C VAL A 122 -27.59 17.67 -0.38
N VAL A 123 -27.31 17.53 0.93
CA VAL A 123 -27.47 18.61 1.91
C VAL A 123 -26.15 19.28 2.28
N ALA A 124 -25.01 18.92 1.67
CA ALA A 124 -23.73 19.55 1.99
C ALA A 124 -23.63 20.93 1.32
N ASP A 125 -23.30 21.96 2.10
CA ASP A 125 -23.10 23.33 1.61
C ASP A 125 -21.63 23.77 1.66
N GLU A 126 -20.71 22.85 1.93
CA GLU A 126 -19.27 23.09 1.92
C GLU A 126 -18.60 22.11 0.93
N LEU A 127 -17.65 22.60 0.12
CA LEU A 127 -17.06 21.85 -0.99
C LEU A 127 -16.30 20.59 -0.55
N LEU A 128 -15.46 20.65 0.48
CA LEU A 128 -14.72 19.49 0.97
C LEU A 128 -15.63 18.47 1.67
N MET A 129 -16.69 18.92 2.30
CA MET A 129 -17.72 18.09 2.89
C MET A 129 -18.54 17.38 1.81
N LEU A 130 -18.92 18.11 0.74
CA LEU A 130 -19.52 17.52 -0.45
C LEU A 130 -18.58 16.48 -1.03
N TYR A 131 -17.27 16.76 -1.13
CA TYR A 131 -16.25 15.80 -1.57
C TYR A 131 -16.16 14.56 -0.68
N LEU A 132 -16.22 14.73 0.65
CA LEU A 132 -16.20 13.60 1.59
C LEU A 132 -17.40 12.67 1.35
N PHE A 133 -18.61 13.22 1.23
CA PHE A 133 -19.79 12.43 0.90
C PHE A 133 -19.71 11.86 -0.53
N TRP A 134 -19.11 12.61 -1.46
CA TRP A 134 -18.87 12.17 -2.83
C TRP A 134 -18.00 10.91 -2.90
N GLU A 135 -16.83 10.91 -2.26
CA GLU A 135 -15.97 9.73 -2.20
C GLU A 135 -16.58 8.63 -1.33
N GLY A 136 -17.33 8.99 -0.27
CA GLY A 136 -18.13 8.04 0.50
C GLY A 136 -19.10 7.24 -0.39
N THR A 137 -19.82 7.90 -1.30
CA THR A 137 -20.68 7.20 -2.29
C THR A 137 -19.85 6.36 -3.27
N THR A 138 -18.63 6.77 -3.63
CA THR A 138 -17.73 5.96 -4.47
C THR A 138 -17.36 4.66 -3.76
N VAL A 139 -16.87 4.74 -2.51
CA VAL A 139 -16.39 3.58 -1.75
C VAL A 139 -17.52 2.60 -1.45
N PHE A 140 -18.68 3.08 -0.99
CA PHE A 140 -19.78 2.16 -0.71
C PHE A 140 -20.40 1.57 -1.99
N SER A 141 -20.47 2.32 -3.10
CA SER A 141 -20.94 1.75 -4.37
C SER A 141 -20.00 0.66 -4.89
N TYR A 142 -18.68 0.83 -4.75
CA TYR A 142 -17.68 -0.22 -5.03
C TYR A 142 -17.98 -1.50 -4.25
N LEU A 143 -18.23 -1.39 -2.94
CA LEU A 143 -18.56 -2.53 -2.09
C LEU A 143 -19.91 -3.18 -2.46
N LEU A 144 -20.89 -2.40 -2.90
CA LEU A 144 -22.19 -2.91 -3.36
C LEU A 144 -22.10 -3.62 -4.72
N ILE A 145 -21.32 -3.08 -5.67
CA ILE A 145 -21.06 -3.72 -6.97
C ILE A 145 -20.27 -5.01 -6.78
N GLY A 146 -19.31 -5.00 -5.84
CA GLY A 146 -18.47 -6.12 -5.46
C GLY A 146 -19.10 -7.12 -4.47
N HIS A 147 -20.44 -7.09 -4.28
CA HIS A 147 -21.12 -7.93 -3.30
C HIS A 147 -20.82 -9.43 -3.52
N SER A 148 -20.89 -9.91 -4.77
CA SER A 148 -20.56 -11.29 -5.15
C SER A 148 -19.05 -11.48 -5.35
N GLN A 149 -18.28 -11.48 -4.25
CA GLN A 149 -16.81 -11.51 -4.25
C GLN A 149 -16.20 -12.73 -4.95
N SER A 150 -16.90 -13.85 -5.02
CA SER A 150 -16.42 -15.06 -5.71
C SER A 150 -16.31 -14.89 -7.23
N ARG A 151 -17.14 -14.03 -7.83
CA ARG A 151 -17.21 -13.85 -9.29
C ARG A 151 -16.18 -12.82 -9.76
N ARG A 152 -15.21 -13.25 -10.58
CA ARG A 152 -14.18 -12.38 -11.18
C ARG A 152 -14.78 -11.15 -11.88
N ARG A 153 -15.87 -11.33 -12.63
CA ARG A 153 -16.56 -10.25 -13.34
C ARG A 153 -17.11 -9.16 -12.40
N SER A 154 -17.66 -9.53 -11.24
CA SER A 154 -18.15 -8.57 -10.23
C SER A 154 -16.99 -7.79 -9.61
N ARG A 155 -15.89 -8.47 -9.26
CA ARG A 155 -14.67 -7.81 -8.75
C ARG A 155 -14.07 -6.82 -9.75
N GLN A 156 -13.94 -7.22 -11.01
CA GLN A 156 -13.41 -6.36 -12.07
C GLN A 156 -14.31 -5.15 -12.33
N ALA A 157 -15.63 -5.35 -12.41
CA ALA A 157 -16.59 -4.26 -12.58
C ALA A 157 -16.56 -3.27 -11.40
N ALA A 158 -16.47 -3.78 -10.17
CA ALA A 158 -16.35 -2.94 -8.98
C ALA A 158 -15.06 -2.10 -9.04
N LEU A 159 -13.89 -2.72 -9.29
CA LEU A 159 -12.61 -2.01 -9.39
C LEU A 159 -12.62 -0.96 -10.51
N GLN A 160 -13.22 -1.28 -11.66
CA GLN A 160 -13.35 -0.33 -12.76
C GLN A 160 -14.20 0.88 -12.37
N ALA A 161 -15.34 0.66 -11.70
CA ALA A 161 -16.17 1.76 -11.20
C ALA A 161 -15.41 2.62 -10.17
N LEU A 162 -14.68 2.00 -9.24
CA LEU A 162 -13.85 2.69 -8.25
C LEU A 162 -12.77 3.55 -8.93
N ILE A 163 -11.96 2.97 -9.81
CA ILE A 163 -10.86 3.67 -10.48
C ILE A 163 -11.38 4.86 -11.29
N VAL A 164 -12.43 4.66 -12.09
CA VAL A 164 -12.96 5.72 -12.97
C VAL A 164 -13.58 6.85 -12.16
N THR A 165 -14.39 6.53 -11.15
CA THR A 165 -15.08 7.57 -10.37
C THR A 165 -14.18 8.26 -9.35
N THR A 166 -13.19 7.57 -8.78
CA THR A 166 -12.15 8.20 -7.95
C THR A 166 -11.19 9.04 -8.79
N ALA A 167 -10.84 8.65 -10.02
CA ALA A 167 -10.02 9.50 -10.89
C ALA A 167 -10.73 10.83 -11.18
N GLY A 168 -12.03 10.80 -11.50
CA GLY A 168 -12.82 12.02 -11.66
C GLY A 168 -13.03 12.78 -10.35
N GLY A 169 -13.22 12.09 -9.22
CA GLY A 169 -13.31 12.68 -7.90
C GLY A 169 -12.04 13.42 -7.48
N LEU A 170 -10.86 12.85 -7.74
CA LEU A 170 -9.57 13.49 -7.47
C LEU A 170 -9.35 14.73 -8.35
N ALA A 171 -9.74 14.69 -9.63
CA ALA A 171 -9.72 15.88 -10.48
C ALA A 171 -10.63 16.98 -9.91
N MET A 172 -11.83 16.61 -9.46
CA MET A 172 -12.76 17.52 -8.80
C MET A 172 -12.19 18.09 -7.49
N LEU A 173 -11.49 17.29 -6.68
CA LEU A 173 -10.82 17.76 -5.46
C LEU A 173 -9.77 18.84 -5.78
N VAL A 174 -8.95 18.63 -6.82
CA VAL A 174 -8.00 19.66 -7.28
C VAL A 174 -8.75 20.94 -7.68
N GLY A 175 -9.86 20.81 -8.41
CA GLY A 175 -10.72 21.95 -8.76
C GLY A 175 -11.28 22.67 -7.53
N MET A 176 -11.80 21.95 -6.54
CA MET A 176 -12.32 22.52 -5.29
C MET A 176 -11.23 23.26 -4.51
N ILE A 177 -10.03 22.68 -4.39
CA ILE A 177 -8.89 23.33 -3.71
C ILE A 177 -8.48 24.61 -4.42
N LEU A 178 -8.41 24.60 -5.76
CA LEU A 178 -8.11 25.79 -6.55
C LEU A 178 -9.18 26.88 -6.37
N LEU A 179 -10.46 26.50 -6.36
CA LEU A 179 -11.56 27.44 -6.16
C LEU A 179 -11.53 28.06 -4.77
N MET A 180 -11.33 27.26 -3.73
CA MET A 180 -11.20 27.73 -2.34
C MET A 180 -9.99 28.63 -2.15
N ALA A 181 -8.83 28.28 -2.74
CA ALA A 181 -7.63 29.09 -2.68
C ALA A 181 -7.79 30.44 -3.39
N ALA A 182 -8.57 30.49 -4.49
CA ALA A 182 -8.83 31.72 -5.24
C ALA A 182 -9.89 32.63 -4.59
N THR A 183 -10.92 32.05 -3.95
CA THR A 183 -12.07 32.79 -3.42
C THR A 183 -12.02 33.01 -1.90
N GLY A 184 -11.19 32.24 -1.18
CA GLY A 184 -11.05 32.29 0.27
C GLY A 184 -12.17 31.58 1.06
N THR A 185 -13.11 30.90 0.38
CA THR A 185 -14.22 30.18 1.03
C THR A 185 -14.53 28.86 0.34
N GLY A 186 -14.92 27.85 1.14
CA GLY A 186 -15.44 26.56 0.67
C GLY A 186 -16.97 26.47 0.67
N GLN A 187 -17.67 27.50 1.15
CA GLN A 187 -19.13 27.47 1.26
C GLN A 187 -19.80 27.70 -0.09
N ILE A 188 -20.58 26.72 -0.55
CA ILE A 188 -21.20 26.68 -1.88
C ILE A 188 -22.21 27.82 -2.05
N SER A 189 -23.06 28.09 -1.05
CA SER A 189 -24.03 29.20 -1.13
C SER A 189 -23.33 30.55 -1.35
N THR A 190 -22.24 30.79 -0.64
CA THR A 190 -21.45 32.02 -0.72
C THR A 190 -20.71 32.12 -2.05
N LEU A 191 -20.20 31.00 -2.57
CA LEU A 191 -19.61 30.94 -3.92
C LEU A 191 -20.64 31.28 -5.01
N MET A 192 -21.88 30.77 -4.90
CA MET A 192 -22.94 31.09 -5.86
C MET A 192 -23.32 32.56 -5.83
N GLU A 193 -23.45 33.16 -4.64
CA GLU A 193 -23.74 34.59 -4.48
C GLU A 193 -22.62 35.44 -5.10
N ARG A 194 -21.35 35.18 -4.75
CA ARG A 194 -20.19 35.91 -5.29
C ARG A 194 -20.07 35.79 -6.80
N ALA A 195 -20.25 34.58 -7.34
CA ALA A 195 -20.18 34.33 -8.76
C ALA A 195 -21.33 35.03 -9.52
N SER A 196 -22.54 35.06 -8.96
CA SER A 196 -23.68 35.78 -9.53
C SER A 196 -23.45 37.30 -9.61
N LEU A 197 -22.62 37.86 -8.72
CA LEU A 197 -22.18 39.26 -8.75
C LEU A 197 -21.02 39.51 -9.74
N GLY A 198 -20.56 38.48 -10.47
CA GLY A 198 -19.47 38.58 -11.44
C GLY A 198 -18.06 38.64 -10.84
N LEU A 199 -17.91 38.37 -9.54
CA LEU A 199 -16.63 38.47 -8.83
C LEU A 199 -15.67 37.32 -9.15
N ASP A 200 -16.21 36.19 -9.62
CA ASP A 200 -15.49 34.92 -9.74
C ASP A 200 -15.38 34.47 -11.22
N THR A 201 -14.64 35.23 -12.06
CA THR A 201 -14.54 35.02 -13.52
C THR A 201 -13.13 34.72 -14.07
N GLY A 202 -12.09 34.73 -13.24
CA GLY A 202 -10.70 34.58 -13.69
C GLY A 202 -10.35 33.19 -14.28
N PRO A 203 -9.23 33.05 -15.03
CA PRO A 203 -8.83 31.78 -15.67
C PRO A 203 -8.64 30.60 -14.70
N VAL A 204 -8.19 30.90 -13.47
CA VAL A 204 -8.05 29.90 -12.39
C VAL A 204 -9.42 29.36 -12.00
N ILE A 205 -10.45 30.21 -11.94
CA ILE A 205 -11.82 29.84 -11.58
C ILE A 205 -12.44 28.99 -12.68
N VAL A 206 -12.26 29.38 -13.95
CA VAL A 206 -12.66 28.55 -15.11
C VAL A 206 -12.02 27.16 -15.03
N THR A 207 -10.70 27.10 -14.80
CA THR A 207 -9.98 25.83 -14.67
C THR A 207 -10.51 24.99 -13.50
N ALA A 208 -10.74 25.63 -12.35
CA ALA A 208 -11.29 24.99 -11.16
C ALA A 208 -12.68 24.40 -11.42
N VAL A 209 -13.60 25.16 -12.03
CA VAL A 209 -14.95 24.72 -12.36
C VAL A 209 -14.92 23.57 -13.39
N ILE A 210 -14.10 23.65 -14.44
CA ILE A 210 -13.96 22.56 -15.41
C ILE A 210 -13.44 21.27 -14.73
N LEU A 211 -12.47 21.37 -13.82
CA LEU A 211 -11.99 20.22 -13.04
C LEU A 211 -13.09 19.64 -12.12
N ILE A 212 -13.94 20.49 -11.53
CA ILE A 212 -15.11 20.05 -10.77
C ILE A 212 -16.11 19.32 -11.67
N LEU A 213 -16.35 19.82 -12.88
CA LEU A 213 -17.22 19.18 -13.87
C LEU A 213 -16.68 17.82 -14.32
N VAL A 214 -15.35 17.60 -14.38
CA VAL A 214 -14.79 16.26 -14.66
C VAL A 214 -15.28 15.22 -13.62
N GLY A 215 -15.38 15.62 -12.35
CA GLY A 215 -16.02 14.81 -11.32
C GLY A 215 -17.47 14.48 -11.67
N ALA A 216 -18.29 15.49 -11.96
CA ALA A 216 -19.69 15.33 -12.32
C ALA A 216 -19.91 14.41 -13.55
N VAL A 217 -19.11 14.60 -14.60
CA VAL A 217 -19.12 13.83 -15.85
C VAL A 217 -18.76 12.36 -15.58
N SER A 218 -17.75 12.10 -14.74
CA SER A 218 -17.33 10.73 -14.40
C SER A 218 -18.40 9.96 -13.62
N LYS A 219 -19.03 10.59 -12.63
CA LYS A 219 -20.03 9.98 -11.73
C LYS A 219 -21.40 9.82 -12.39
N SER A 220 -21.74 10.70 -13.32
CA SER A 220 -22.97 10.60 -14.12
C SER A 220 -22.81 9.74 -15.36
N ALA A 221 -21.70 8.99 -15.47
CA ALA A 221 -21.44 8.06 -16.56
C ALA A 221 -21.60 8.71 -17.95
N LEU A 222 -21.13 9.94 -18.12
CA LEU A 222 -21.07 10.61 -19.41
C LEU A 222 -19.85 10.13 -20.20
N ILE A 223 -19.82 10.35 -21.50
CA ILE A 223 -18.63 10.10 -22.32
C ILE A 223 -17.48 11.01 -21.86
N PRO A 224 -16.24 10.49 -21.74
CA PRO A 224 -15.77 9.14 -22.10
C PRO A 224 -15.90 8.08 -21.00
N PHE A 225 -16.44 8.40 -19.83
CA PHE A 225 -16.46 7.56 -18.63
C PHE A 225 -17.64 6.59 -18.53
N HIS A 226 -18.62 6.64 -19.43
CA HIS A 226 -19.88 5.87 -19.34
C HIS A 226 -19.73 4.35 -19.16
N PHE A 227 -18.62 3.76 -19.60
CA PHE A 227 -18.39 2.31 -19.67
C PHE A 227 -18.37 1.58 -18.31
N TRP A 228 -18.20 2.29 -17.18
CA TRP A 228 -18.31 1.67 -15.85
C TRP A 228 -19.77 1.32 -15.49
N LEU A 229 -20.76 2.08 -15.97
CA LEU A 229 -22.16 1.90 -15.61
C LEU A 229 -22.75 0.57 -16.13
N PRO A 230 -22.54 0.18 -17.40
CA PRO A 230 -22.94 -1.15 -17.89
C PRO A 230 -22.24 -2.29 -17.12
N GLY A 231 -20.96 -2.11 -16.76
CA GLY A 231 -20.21 -3.08 -15.95
C GLY A 231 -20.80 -3.27 -14.54
N ALA A 232 -21.28 -2.18 -13.94
CA ALA A 232 -21.90 -2.17 -12.61
C ALA A 232 -23.22 -2.98 -12.52
N MET A 233 -23.80 -3.42 -13.64
CA MET A 233 -24.96 -4.35 -13.68
C MET A 233 -24.65 -5.76 -13.14
N ALA A 234 -23.41 -6.00 -12.71
CA ALA A 234 -23.04 -7.15 -11.89
C ALA A 234 -23.61 -7.08 -10.47
N ALA A 235 -23.98 -5.89 -9.99
CA ALA A 235 -24.59 -5.68 -8.67
C ALA A 235 -25.98 -6.33 -8.56
N PRO A 236 -26.46 -6.63 -7.34
CA PRO A 236 -27.85 -7.01 -7.11
C PRO A 236 -28.81 -5.95 -7.64
N THR A 237 -29.95 -6.37 -8.21
CA THR A 237 -30.91 -5.45 -8.85
C THR A 237 -31.41 -4.30 -7.97
N PRO A 238 -31.67 -4.48 -6.65
CA PRO A 238 -32.06 -3.36 -5.79
C PRO A 238 -31.00 -2.26 -5.76
N VAL A 239 -29.71 -2.63 -5.78
CA VAL A 239 -28.60 -1.67 -5.87
C VAL A 239 -28.69 -0.93 -7.19
N SER A 240 -28.85 -1.63 -8.31
CA SER A 240 -29.00 -0.98 -9.63
C SER A 240 -30.19 -0.02 -9.67
N ALA A 241 -31.34 -0.42 -9.11
CA ALA A 241 -32.51 0.46 -9.01
C ALA A 241 -32.19 1.75 -8.24
N TYR A 242 -31.49 1.66 -7.11
CA TYR A 242 -31.17 2.84 -6.31
C TYR A 242 -30.05 3.70 -6.93
N LEU A 243 -28.93 3.08 -7.32
CA LEU A 243 -27.76 3.77 -7.88
C LEU A 243 -28.09 4.50 -9.19
N HIS A 244 -28.90 3.90 -10.06
CA HIS A 244 -29.17 4.41 -11.41
C HIS A 244 -30.44 5.23 -11.51
N ALA A 245 -31.36 5.09 -10.54
CA ALA A 245 -32.60 5.86 -10.55
C ALA A 245 -32.61 7.03 -9.57
N ALA A 246 -32.01 6.96 -8.39
CA ALA A 246 -32.20 8.03 -7.39
C ALA A 246 -30.90 8.62 -6.81
N ALA A 247 -29.82 7.83 -6.79
CA ALA A 247 -28.64 8.18 -6.01
C ALA A 247 -27.42 8.53 -6.89
N MET A 248 -26.48 7.59 -7.02
CA MET A 248 -25.10 7.85 -7.47
C MET A 248 -25.01 8.62 -8.79
N VAL A 249 -25.76 8.21 -9.81
CA VAL A 249 -25.66 8.82 -11.14
C VAL A 249 -26.27 10.22 -11.22
N LYS A 250 -27.12 10.58 -10.26
CA LYS A 250 -27.71 11.92 -10.16
C LYS A 250 -26.84 12.89 -9.38
N ALA A 251 -25.82 12.42 -8.66
CA ALA A 251 -24.91 13.27 -7.91
C ALA A 251 -24.21 14.30 -8.81
N GLY A 252 -23.76 13.91 -10.01
CA GLY A 252 -23.15 14.86 -10.95
C GLY A 252 -24.16 15.81 -11.59
N ILE A 253 -25.37 15.35 -11.90
CA ILE A 253 -26.45 16.23 -12.37
C ILE A 253 -26.82 17.26 -11.30
N TYR A 254 -26.94 16.82 -10.04
CA TYR A 254 -27.15 17.69 -8.88
C TYR A 254 -26.02 18.73 -8.76
N LEU A 255 -24.76 18.31 -8.89
CA LEU A 255 -23.62 19.24 -8.81
C LEU A 255 -23.63 20.28 -9.94
N ILE A 256 -23.98 19.88 -11.17
CA ILE A 256 -24.14 20.81 -12.31
C ILE A 256 -25.25 21.82 -11.99
N LEU A 257 -26.42 21.35 -11.57
CA LEU A 257 -27.55 22.23 -11.20
C LEU A 257 -27.20 23.14 -10.02
N ARG A 258 -26.48 22.64 -9.02
CA ARG A 258 -26.06 23.37 -7.82
C ARG A 258 -25.11 24.53 -8.14
N LEU A 259 -24.25 24.35 -9.16
CA LEU A 259 -23.25 25.33 -9.57
C LEU A 259 -23.74 26.26 -10.70
N ALA A 260 -24.85 25.92 -11.37
CA ALA A 260 -25.39 26.69 -12.48
C ALA A 260 -25.71 28.16 -12.14
N PRO A 261 -26.30 28.52 -10.97
CA PRO A 261 -26.61 29.91 -10.66
C PRO A 261 -25.41 30.85 -10.74
N GLY A 262 -24.23 30.39 -10.32
CA GLY A 262 -23.01 31.18 -10.34
C GLY A 262 -22.17 31.03 -11.61
N TYR A 263 -22.08 29.82 -12.17
CA TYR A 263 -21.02 29.49 -13.14
C TYR A 263 -21.49 29.11 -14.56
N HIS A 264 -22.79 29.11 -14.84
CA HIS A 264 -23.31 28.74 -16.18
C HIS A 264 -22.74 29.61 -17.33
N ALA A 265 -22.40 30.87 -17.05
CA ALA A 265 -21.87 31.82 -18.03
C ALA A 265 -20.35 31.70 -18.24
N LEU A 266 -19.64 30.85 -17.48
CA LEU A 266 -18.20 30.70 -17.66
C LEU A 266 -17.87 30.05 -19.02
N PRO A 267 -16.79 30.49 -19.69
CA PRO A 267 -16.36 29.91 -20.95
C PRO A 267 -16.14 28.40 -20.83
N GLY A 268 -16.73 27.61 -21.73
CA GLY A 268 -16.59 26.17 -21.78
C GLY A 268 -17.61 25.40 -20.92
N TRP A 269 -18.43 26.04 -20.08
CA TRP A 269 -19.49 25.36 -19.32
C TRP A 269 -20.53 24.74 -20.24
N SER A 270 -21.24 25.60 -20.99
CA SER A 270 -22.36 25.18 -21.83
C SER A 270 -21.89 24.30 -22.98
N GLU A 271 -20.78 24.65 -23.63
CA GLU A 271 -20.22 23.95 -24.79
C GLU A 271 -19.81 22.53 -24.43
N THR A 272 -19.14 22.36 -23.28
CA THR A 272 -18.69 21.04 -22.82
C THR A 272 -19.88 20.19 -22.41
N LEU A 273 -20.76 20.71 -21.55
CA LEU A 273 -21.89 19.94 -21.02
C LEU A 273 -22.93 19.59 -22.09
N LEU A 274 -23.23 20.51 -23.00
CA LEU A 274 -24.14 20.27 -24.13
C LEU A 274 -23.58 19.19 -25.06
N THR A 275 -22.31 19.33 -25.46
CA THR A 275 -21.65 18.38 -26.37
C THR A 275 -21.55 16.98 -25.74
N LEU A 276 -21.06 16.88 -24.50
CA LEU A 276 -20.95 15.61 -23.80
C LEU A 276 -22.34 15.00 -23.53
N GLY A 277 -23.32 15.81 -23.16
CA GLY A 277 -24.70 15.38 -22.93
C GLY A 277 -25.32 14.75 -24.17
N LEU A 278 -25.27 15.44 -25.32
CA LEU A 278 -25.83 14.94 -26.58
C LEU A 278 -25.12 13.69 -27.10
N LEU A 279 -23.79 13.67 -27.08
CA LEU A 279 -23.01 12.49 -27.48
C LEU A 279 -23.35 11.28 -26.59
N THR A 280 -23.45 11.51 -25.28
CA THR A 280 -23.82 10.47 -24.30
C THR A 280 -25.25 9.98 -24.54
N MET A 281 -26.18 10.89 -24.81
CA MET A 281 -27.57 10.58 -25.09
C MET A 281 -27.70 9.65 -26.31
N PHE A 282 -27.00 9.98 -27.39
CA PHE A 282 -26.99 9.21 -28.63
C PHE A 282 -26.33 7.84 -28.46
N ILE A 283 -25.11 7.79 -27.91
CA ILE A 283 -24.37 6.53 -27.73
C ILE A 283 -25.09 5.61 -26.76
N GLY A 284 -25.67 6.14 -25.68
CA GLY A 284 -26.51 5.37 -24.76
C GLY A 284 -27.72 4.75 -25.46
N GLY A 285 -28.47 5.54 -26.23
CA GLY A 285 -29.64 5.05 -26.99
C GLY A 285 -29.26 4.02 -28.05
N TRP A 286 -28.19 4.28 -28.80
CA TRP A 286 -27.67 3.39 -29.83
C TRP A 286 -27.21 2.04 -29.25
N GLN A 287 -26.47 2.06 -28.14
CA GLN A 287 -26.01 0.84 -27.48
C GLN A 287 -27.16 0.08 -26.79
N ALA A 288 -28.16 0.76 -26.24
CA ALA A 288 -29.33 0.12 -25.65
C ALA A 288 -30.07 -0.76 -26.66
N LEU A 289 -30.18 -0.32 -27.92
CA LEU A 289 -30.76 -1.10 -29.02
C LEU A 289 -29.93 -2.34 -29.40
N LYS A 290 -28.65 -2.42 -29.06
CA LYS A 290 -27.84 -3.63 -29.29
C LYS A 290 -28.03 -4.69 -28.22
N GLN A 291 -28.45 -4.31 -27.01
CA GLN A 291 -28.45 -5.21 -25.87
C GLN A 291 -29.58 -6.24 -25.94
N THR A 292 -29.27 -7.47 -25.51
CA THR A 292 -30.25 -8.55 -25.29
C THR A 292 -30.58 -8.73 -23.80
N ASP A 293 -29.67 -8.37 -22.91
CA ASP A 293 -29.89 -8.41 -21.47
C ASP A 293 -30.74 -7.22 -21.00
N LEU A 294 -31.87 -7.48 -20.32
CA LEU A 294 -32.79 -6.42 -19.89
C LEU A 294 -32.16 -5.40 -18.93
N LYS A 295 -31.27 -5.82 -18.00
CA LYS A 295 -30.59 -4.86 -17.10
C LYS A 295 -29.58 -4.02 -17.86
N LEU A 296 -28.86 -4.63 -18.78
CA LEU A 296 -27.86 -3.93 -19.60
C LEU A 296 -28.51 -2.93 -20.56
N LEU A 297 -29.66 -3.30 -21.16
CA LEU A 297 -30.49 -2.38 -21.94
C LEU A 297 -30.90 -1.18 -21.10
N LEU A 298 -31.39 -1.39 -19.88
CA LEU A 298 -31.77 -0.30 -18.98
C LEU A 298 -30.57 0.53 -18.52
N ALA A 299 -29.39 -0.05 -18.38
CA ALA A 299 -28.15 0.65 -18.05
C ALA A 299 -27.77 1.66 -19.13
N PHE A 300 -27.68 1.22 -20.39
CA PHE A 300 -27.43 2.12 -21.52
C PHE A 300 -28.56 3.13 -21.73
N GLY A 301 -29.81 2.72 -21.48
CA GLY A 301 -30.92 3.66 -21.42
C GLY A 301 -30.74 4.71 -20.31
N THR A 302 -30.10 4.36 -19.19
CA THR A 302 -29.80 5.33 -18.11
C THR A 302 -28.68 6.29 -18.55
N VAL A 303 -27.62 5.78 -19.18
CA VAL A 303 -26.60 6.62 -19.83
C VAL A 303 -27.25 7.63 -20.78
N SER A 304 -28.21 7.18 -21.59
CA SER A 304 -28.95 8.04 -22.51
C SER A 304 -29.73 9.15 -21.80
N GLN A 305 -30.45 8.81 -20.72
CA GLN A 305 -31.24 9.77 -19.93
C GLN A 305 -30.37 10.73 -19.10
N LEU A 306 -29.18 10.31 -18.66
CA LEU A 306 -28.23 11.21 -18.00
C LEU A 306 -27.64 12.18 -19.01
N GLY A 307 -27.35 11.74 -20.24
CA GLY A 307 -27.00 12.62 -21.35
C GLY A 307 -28.09 13.68 -21.60
N PHE A 308 -29.36 13.26 -21.67
CA PHE A 308 -30.51 14.16 -21.76
C PHE A 308 -30.52 15.20 -20.63
N LEU A 309 -30.41 14.75 -19.37
CA LEU A 309 -30.44 15.64 -18.20
C LEU A 309 -29.27 16.63 -18.18
N THR A 310 -28.06 16.20 -18.54
CA THR A 310 -26.89 17.07 -18.64
C THR A 310 -27.08 18.13 -19.72
N THR A 311 -27.64 17.76 -20.89
CA THR A 311 -27.95 18.71 -21.97
C THR A 311 -28.93 19.79 -21.49
N MET A 312 -29.92 19.46 -20.65
CA MET A 312 -30.82 20.48 -20.11
C MET A 312 -30.16 21.31 -19.00
N ALA A 313 -29.38 20.67 -18.13
CA ALA A 313 -28.68 21.35 -17.05
C ALA A 313 -27.55 22.28 -17.52
N SER A 314 -27.12 22.21 -18.79
CA SER A 314 -26.05 23.05 -19.33
C SER A 314 -26.44 24.51 -19.58
N PHE A 315 -27.74 24.79 -19.75
CA PHE A 315 -28.21 26.14 -20.13
C PHE A 315 -28.21 27.14 -18.98
N GLY A 316 -28.55 26.69 -17.76
CA GLY A 316 -28.60 27.58 -16.59
C GLY A 316 -29.74 28.61 -16.64
N THR A 317 -30.74 28.46 -17.51
CA THR A 317 -31.92 29.33 -17.57
C THR A 317 -33.08 28.77 -16.74
N PRO A 318 -33.98 29.62 -16.19
CA PRO A 318 -35.09 29.19 -15.35
C PRO A 318 -36.00 28.15 -16.01
N ASP A 319 -36.47 28.39 -17.24
CA ASP A 319 -37.48 27.56 -17.89
C ASP A 319 -36.94 26.19 -18.30
N ILE A 320 -35.77 26.14 -18.93
CA ILE A 320 -35.12 24.87 -19.33
C ILE A 320 -34.76 24.06 -18.08
N THR A 321 -34.30 24.72 -17.01
CA THR A 321 -34.00 24.04 -15.75
C THR A 321 -35.26 23.50 -15.08
N LYS A 322 -36.39 24.20 -15.16
CA LYS A 322 -37.70 23.71 -14.68
C LYS A 322 -38.08 22.40 -15.38
N ALA A 323 -37.92 22.35 -16.71
CA ALA A 323 -38.14 21.14 -17.50
C ALA A 323 -37.14 20.01 -17.13
N ALA A 324 -35.87 20.36 -16.86
CA ALA A 324 -34.85 19.43 -16.39
C ALA A 324 -35.21 18.79 -15.04
N LEU A 325 -35.74 19.57 -14.08
CA LEU A 325 -36.20 19.08 -12.77
C LEU A 325 -37.40 18.13 -12.89
N ALA A 326 -38.36 18.47 -13.75
CA ALA A 326 -39.48 17.57 -14.06
C ALA A 326 -38.96 16.23 -14.62
N MET A 327 -38.00 16.28 -15.55
CA MET A 327 -37.40 15.08 -16.12
C MET A 327 -36.55 14.29 -15.12
N LEU A 328 -35.88 14.97 -14.19
CA LEU A 328 -35.07 14.35 -13.13
C LEU A 328 -35.92 13.44 -12.24
N ILE A 329 -37.11 13.92 -11.84
CA ILE A 329 -38.08 13.16 -11.04
C ILE A 329 -38.73 12.06 -11.87
N ALA A 330 -39.20 12.36 -13.08
CA ALA A 330 -39.75 11.36 -13.99
C ALA A 330 -38.78 10.19 -14.16
N HIS A 331 -37.51 10.50 -14.47
CA HIS A 331 -36.43 9.53 -14.62
C HIS A 331 -36.21 8.66 -13.39
N ALA A 332 -36.26 9.24 -12.19
CA ALA A 332 -36.14 8.48 -10.96
C ALA A 332 -37.26 7.45 -10.79
N LEU A 333 -38.51 7.87 -11.02
CA LEU A 333 -39.67 7.00 -10.84
C LEU A 333 -39.70 5.86 -11.85
N PHE A 334 -39.59 6.17 -13.15
CA PHE A 334 -39.69 5.12 -14.17
C PHE A 334 -38.48 4.19 -14.17
N LYS A 335 -37.24 4.67 -13.93
CA LYS A 335 -36.08 3.77 -13.88
C LYS A 335 -36.08 2.87 -12.66
N ALA A 336 -36.44 3.40 -11.49
CA ALA A 336 -36.54 2.57 -10.29
C ALA A 336 -37.57 1.47 -10.53
N CYS A 337 -38.75 1.80 -11.07
CA CYS A 337 -39.79 0.83 -11.38
C CYS A 337 -39.28 -0.25 -12.37
N LEU A 338 -38.64 0.16 -13.48
CA LEU A 338 -38.14 -0.76 -14.49
C LEU A 338 -37.07 -1.70 -13.95
N PHE A 339 -36.08 -1.21 -13.19
CA PHE A 339 -35.05 -2.08 -12.60
C PHE A 339 -35.66 -3.06 -11.60
N LEU A 340 -36.57 -2.62 -10.73
CA LEU A 340 -37.25 -3.51 -9.79
C LEU A 340 -38.09 -4.58 -10.52
N CYS A 341 -38.81 -4.22 -11.59
CA CYS A 341 -39.53 -5.18 -12.44
C CYS A 341 -38.60 -6.21 -13.07
N VAL A 342 -37.45 -5.77 -13.61
CA VAL A 342 -36.43 -6.70 -14.16
C VAL A 342 -35.88 -7.62 -13.08
N GLY A 343 -35.73 -7.14 -11.84
CA GLY A 343 -35.32 -7.98 -10.71
C GLY A 343 -36.32 -9.09 -10.41
N ILE A 344 -37.62 -8.81 -10.54
CA ILE A 344 -38.67 -9.82 -10.40
C ILE A 344 -38.63 -10.81 -11.56
N ILE A 345 -38.48 -10.34 -12.81
CA ILE A 345 -38.36 -11.18 -14.00
C ILE A 345 -37.17 -12.15 -13.87
N ASP A 346 -35.99 -11.64 -13.49
CA ASP A 346 -34.76 -12.41 -13.32
C ASP A 346 -34.95 -13.55 -12.29
N HIS A 347 -35.56 -13.23 -11.15
CA HIS A 347 -35.82 -14.20 -10.08
C HIS A 347 -36.90 -15.24 -10.45
N ARG A 348 -37.79 -14.93 -11.40
CA ARG A 348 -38.91 -15.82 -11.80
C ARG A 348 -38.59 -16.68 -13.01
N ALA A 349 -38.04 -16.07 -14.05
CA ALA A 349 -37.70 -16.77 -15.29
C ALA A 349 -36.30 -17.43 -15.23
N GLY A 350 -35.46 -17.09 -14.25
CA GLY A 350 -34.08 -17.57 -14.15
C GLY A 350 -33.15 -17.02 -15.25
N THR A 351 -33.68 -16.15 -16.11
CA THR A 351 -32.97 -15.45 -17.16
C THR A 351 -33.56 -14.05 -17.32
N ARG A 352 -32.75 -13.15 -17.84
CA ARG A 352 -33.09 -11.77 -18.20
C ARG A 352 -32.75 -11.45 -19.65
N ASP A 353 -32.50 -12.49 -20.44
CA ASP A 353 -32.23 -12.39 -21.87
C ASP A 353 -33.56 -12.25 -22.62
N LEU A 354 -33.75 -11.09 -23.26
CA LEU A 354 -34.96 -10.78 -24.01
C LEU A 354 -35.21 -11.73 -25.19
N THR A 355 -34.24 -12.52 -25.63
CA THR A 355 -34.46 -13.53 -26.70
C THR A 355 -35.08 -14.82 -26.16
N LYS A 356 -35.00 -15.06 -24.85
CA LYS A 356 -35.43 -16.30 -24.18
C LYS A 356 -36.68 -16.14 -23.32
N LEU A 357 -37.18 -14.93 -23.15
CA LEU A 357 -38.39 -14.64 -22.37
C LEU A 357 -39.63 -14.71 -23.27
N SER A 358 -40.64 -15.49 -22.90
CA SER A 358 -41.94 -15.55 -23.60
C SER A 358 -43.11 -15.60 -22.60
N GLY A 359 -44.25 -15.02 -22.98
CA GLY A 359 -45.51 -15.16 -22.22
C GLY A 359 -45.61 -14.34 -20.93
N GLY A 360 -44.75 -13.33 -20.74
CA GLY A 360 -44.68 -12.55 -19.50
C GLY A 360 -45.98 -11.84 -19.09
N TRP A 361 -46.82 -11.43 -20.04
CA TRP A 361 -48.15 -10.86 -19.74
C TRP A 361 -49.07 -11.82 -18.97
N LYS A 362 -48.97 -13.12 -19.25
CA LYS A 362 -49.75 -14.15 -18.55
C LYS A 362 -49.08 -14.60 -17.26
N ALA A 363 -47.75 -14.60 -17.23
CA ALA A 363 -46.97 -15.10 -16.10
C ALA A 363 -46.99 -14.17 -14.87
N PHE A 364 -46.87 -12.86 -15.07
CA PHE A 364 -46.82 -11.83 -14.00
C PHE A 364 -47.50 -10.52 -14.44
N PRO A 365 -48.85 -10.49 -14.52
CA PRO A 365 -49.59 -9.38 -15.14
C PRO A 365 -49.37 -8.03 -14.45
N VAL A 366 -49.28 -7.98 -13.12
CA VAL A 366 -49.05 -6.73 -12.38
C VAL A 366 -47.69 -6.14 -12.72
N VAL A 367 -46.65 -6.98 -12.81
CA VAL A 367 -45.30 -6.55 -13.18
C VAL A 367 -45.27 -6.07 -14.63
N ALA A 368 -45.99 -6.74 -15.53
CA ALA A 368 -46.12 -6.33 -16.92
C ALA A 368 -46.78 -4.95 -17.06
N VAL A 369 -47.84 -4.67 -16.31
CA VAL A 369 -48.50 -3.35 -16.27
C VAL A 369 -47.55 -2.28 -15.72
N CYS A 370 -46.93 -2.50 -14.57
CA CYS A 370 -45.97 -1.57 -13.97
C CYS A 370 -44.83 -1.22 -14.92
N ALA A 371 -44.20 -2.25 -15.51
CA ALA A 371 -43.09 -2.07 -16.43
C ALA A 371 -43.52 -1.37 -17.73
N THR A 372 -44.71 -1.66 -18.25
CA THR A 372 -45.23 -1.03 -19.46
C THR A 372 -45.55 0.45 -19.22
N ILE A 373 -46.19 0.80 -18.10
CA ILE A 373 -46.44 2.20 -17.73
C ILE A 373 -45.14 2.95 -17.51
N ALA A 374 -44.16 2.35 -16.81
CA ALA A 374 -42.85 2.97 -16.62
C ALA A 374 -42.11 3.16 -17.95
N ALA A 375 -42.16 2.18 -18.87
CA ALA A 375 -41.59 2.30 -20.21
C ALA A 375 -42.32 3.35 -21.05
N ALA A 376 -43.64 3.47 -20.94
CA ALA A 376 -44.43 4.50 -21.60
C ALA A 376 -44.08 5.89 -21.07
N SER A 377 -43.86 6.04 -19.75
CA SER A 377 -43.37 7.30 -19.18
C SER A 377 -41.96 7.63 -19.66
N MET A 378 -41.05 6.65 -19.74
CA MET A 378 -39.70 6.83 -20.29
C MET A 378 -39.73 7.25 -21.77
N SER A 379 -40.66 6.71 -22.55
CA SER A 379 -40.93 7.10 -23.93
C SER A 379 -41.55 8.49 -24.06
N GLY A 380 -42.28 8.95 -23.04
CA GLY A 380 -42.99 10.24 -23.04
C GLY A 380 -44.39 10.13 -23.63
N LEU A 381 -45.19 9.14 -23.23
CA LEU A 381 -46.58 9.00 -23.67
C LEU A 381 -47.57 9.71 -22.72
N PRO A 382 -48.58 10.45 -23.23
CA PRO A 382 -49.64 11.00 -22.40
C PRO A 382 -50.46 9.91 -21.69
N PRO A 383 -50.99 10.13 -20.46
CA PRO A 383 -50.88 11.33 -19.63
C PRO A 383 -49.78 11.24 -18.54
N LEU A 384 -48.65 10.56 -18.82
CA LEU A 384 -47.66 10.22 -17.79
C LEU A 384 -46.69 11.37 -17.50
N LEU A 385 -46.07 11.39 -16.31
CA LEU A 385 -45.13 12.45 -15.92
C LEU A 385 -43.96 12.64 -16.91
N GLY A 386 -43.46 11.56 -17.52
CA GLY A 386 -42.40 11.66 -18.52
C GLY A 386 -42.84 12.28 -19.86
N PHE A 387 -44.14 12.32 -20.17
CA PHE A 387 -44.65 13.09 -21.30
C PHE A 387 -44.54 14.59 -20.98
N VAL A 388 -45.07 15.01 -19.84
CA VAL A 388 -44.99 16.41 -19.39
C VAL A 388 -43.55 16.91 -19.37
N ALA A 389 -42.63 16.13 -18.81
CA ALA A 389 -41.24 16.51 -18.73
C ALA A 389 -40.58 16.70 -20.12
N LYS A 390 -40.88 15.83 -21.09
CA LYS A 390 -40.33 15.96 -22.46
C LYS A 390 -40.99 17.05 -23.27
N GLU A 391 -42.30 17.21 -23.13
CA GLU A 391 -43.04 18.30 -23.78
C GLU A 391 -42.54 19.64 -23.26
N ALA A 392 -42.34 19.77 -21.95
CA ALA A 392 -41.72 20.95 -21.35
C ALA A 392 -40.35 21.25 -21.95
N VAL A 393 -39.49 20.24 -22.10
CA VAL A 393 -38.18 20.41 -22.75
C VAL A 393 -38.32 20.91 -24.19
N TYR A 394 -39.24 20.36 -24.98
CA TYR A 394 -39.46 20.83 -26.35
C TYR A 394 -40.00 22.26 -26.39
N SER A 395 -40.98 22.59 -25.56
CA SER A 395 -41.55 23.94 -25.48
C SER A 395 -40.50 24.97 -25.08
N THR A 396 -39.70 24.70 -24.04
CA THR A 396 -38.70 25.66 -23.54
C THR A 396 -37.53 25.85 -24.50
N LEU A 397 -37.09 24.79 -25.19
CA LEU A 397 -36.03 24.91 -26.20
C LEU A 397 -36.52 25.65 -27.46
N LEU A 398 -37.78 25.41 -27.88
CA LEU A 398 -38.39 26.15 -28.99
C LEU A 398 -38.58 27.63 -28.67
N ALA A 399 -38.97 27.94 -27.42
CA ALA A 399 -39.18 29.31 -26.97
C ALA A 399 -37.87 30.12 -26.89
N SER A 400 -36.77 29.50 -26.43
CA SER A 400 -35.46 30.16 -26.37
C SER A 400 -34.91 30.48 -27.77
N GLY A 401 -35.00 29.53 -28.71
CA GLY A 401 -34.72 29.78 -30.13
C GLY A 401 -33.28 30.13 -30.51
N ASP A 402 -32.36 30.20 -29.54
CA ASP A 402 -30.95 30.45 -29.77
C ASP A 402 -30.24 29.24 -30.45
N LYS A 403 -29.01 29.46 -30.93
CA LYS A 403 -28.27 28.40 -31.63
C LYS A 403 -28.06 27.16 -30.74
N ALA A 404 -27.78 27.34 -29.45
CA ALA A 404 -27.55 26.21 -28.56
C ALA A 404 -28.84 25.43 -28.29
N SER A 405 -29.98 26.10 -28.07
CA SER A 405 -31.27 25.45 -27.88
C SER A 405 -31.76 24.72 -29.12
N ILE A 406 -31.51 25.22 -30.33
CA ILE A 406 -31.83 24.50 -31.58
C ILE A 406 -31.01 23.22 -31.70
N ILE A 407 -29.70 23.28 -31.42
CA ILE A 407 -28.83 22.10 -31.42
C ILE A 407 -29.31 21.08 -30.38
N ALA A 408 -29.62 21.55 -29.17
CA ALA A 408 -30.17 20.72 -28.10
C ALA A 408 -31.52 20.11 -28.51
N LEU A 409 -32.42 20.87 -29.13
CA LEU A 409 -33.74 20.41 -29.57
C LEU A 409 -33.63 19.26 -30.55
N ILE A 410 -32.82 19.43 -31.61
CA ILE A 410 -32.59 18.39 -32.62
C ILE A 410 -31.97 17.14 -31.98
N GLY A 411 -30.93 17.33 -31.16
CA GLY A 411 -30.23 16.24 -30.49
C GLY A 411 -31.14 15.46 -29.52
N VAL A 412 -31.91 16.17 -28.71
CA VAL A 412 -32.88 15.60 -27.76
C VAL A 412 -34.02 14.90 -28.49
N MET A 413 -34.49 15.45 -29.61
CA MET A 413 -35.50 14.81 -30.45
C MET A 413 -35.00 13.47 -30.98
N ILE A 414 -33.80 13.42 -31.57
CA ILE A 414 -33.20 12.20 -32.12
C ILE A 414 -32.95 11.15 -31.01
N GLY A 415 -32.32 11.54 -29.90
CA GLY A 415 -32.09 10.59 -28.81
C GLY A 415 -33.39 10.13 -28.13
N SER A 416 -34.44 10.94 -28.15
CA SER A 416 -35.77 10.54 -27.66
C SER A 416 -36.44 9.54 -28.60
N MET A 417 -36.23 9.62 -29.92
CA MET A 417 -36.68 8.58 -30.87
C MET A 417 -36.04 7.22 -30.56
N LEU A 418 -34.73 7.21 -30.28
CA LEU A 418 -34.01 6.01 -29.83
C LEU A 418 -34.57 5.49 -28.50
N THR A 419 -34.92 6.40 -27.59
CA THR A 419 -35.56 6.07 -26.30
C THR A 419 -36.89 5.35 -26.49
N VAL A 420 -37.76 5.85 -27.35
CA VAL A 420 -39.03 5.19 -27.68
C VAL A 420 -38.75 3.79 -28.26
N ALA A 421 -37.81 3.68 -29.20
CA ALA A 421 -37.47 2.42 -29.85
C ALA A 421 -36.97 1.34 -28.86
N TYR A 422 -36.02 1.66 -27.97
CA TYR A 422 -35.54 0.67 -27.00
C TYR A 422 -36.54 0.40 -25.87
N SER A 423 -37.41 1.36 -25.54
CA SER A 423 -38.49 1.16 -24.56
C SER A 423 -39.55 0.20 -25.09
N ALA A 424 -39.97 0.36 -26.34
CA ALA A 424 -40.87 -0.58 -27.02
C ALA A 424 -40.24 -1.97 -27.13
N ARG A 425 -38.95 -2.04 -27.48
CA ARG A 425 -38.18 -3.29 -27.50
C ARG A 425 -38.10 -3.96 -26.13
N PHE A 426 -37.94 -3.19 -25.05
CA PHE A 426 -37.94 -3.71 -23.69
C PHE A 426 -39.29 -4.37 -23.35
N VAL A 427 -40.41 -3.68 -23.58
CA VAL A 427 -41.75 -4.22 -23.28
C VAL A 427 -42.07 -5.46 -24.11
N TRP A 428 -41.82 -5.39 -25.42
CA TRP A 428 -42.00 -6.55 -26.31
C TRP A 428 -41.10 -7.72 -25.92
N GLY A 429 -39.82 -7.45 -25.67
CA GLY A 429 -38.82 -8.46 -25.33
C GLY A 429 -39.09 -9.15 -23.99
N ALA A 430 -39.61 -8.43 -23.00
CA ALA A 430 -39.87 -8.98 -21.67
C ALA A 430 -41.22 -9.71 -21.56
N PHE A 431 -42.26 -9.26 -22.27
CA PHE A 431 -43.64 -9.70 -21.98
C PHE A 431 -44.37 -10.38 -23.15
N SER A 432 -43.98 -10.15 -24.41
CA SER A 432 -44.64 -10.77 -25.58
C SER A 432 -44.48 -12.28 -25.59
N SER A 433 -45.46 -13.00 -26.14
CA SER A 433 -45.27 -14.39 -26.56
C SER A 433 -44.42 -14.43 -27.84
N LYS A 434 -43.52 -15.40 -27.94
CA LYS A 434 -42.61 -15.59 -29.08
C LYS A 434 -42.70 -17.02 -29.59
N GLU A 435 -42.73 -17.17 -30.92
CA GLU A 435 -42.74 -18.48 -31.54
C GLU A 435 -41.43 -19.24 -31.27
N GLY A 436 -41.53 -20.52 -30.91
CA GLY A 436 -40.37 -21.37 -30.64
C GLY A 436 -39.66 -21.15 -29.30
N VAL A 437 -40.23 -20.34 -28.40
CA VAL A 437 -39.71 -20.12 -27.04
C VAL A 437 -40.78 -20.47 -26.02
N ASP A 438 -40.46 -21.31 -25.04
CA ASP A 438 -41.42 -21.74 -24.01
C ASP A 438 -41.89 -20.56 -23.15
N ASP A 439 -43.20 -20.53 -22.87
CA ASP A 439 -43.80 -19.51 -22.01
C ASP A 439 -43.38 -19.69 -20.54
N ILE A 440 -43.16 -18.56 -19.85
CA ILE A 440 -42.82 -18.57 -18.43
C ILE A 440 -44.03 -19.07 -17.62
N ALA A 441 -43.78 -20.04 -16.72
CA ALA A 441 -44.83 -20.56 -15.84
C ALA A 441 -45.39 -19.49 -14.90
N ARG A 442 -46.73 -19.40 -14.81
CA ARG A 442 -47.43 -18.49 -13.90
C ARG A 442 -47.25 -18.90 -12.45
N ARG A 443 -46.92 -17.94 -11.57
CA ARG A 443 -46.85 -18.10 -10.11
C ARG A 443 -47.21 -16.79 -9.42
N ASP A 444 -47.97 -16.83 -8.33
CA ASP A 444 -48.37 -15.60 -7.64
C ASP A 444 -47.19 -14.90 -6.95
N GLU A 445 -47.13 -13.58 -7.08
CA GLU A 445 -46.15 -12.72 -6.42
C GLU A 445 -46.54 -12.41 -4.98
N LYS A 446 -45.54 -12.40 -4.10
CA LYS A 446 -45.74 -11.84 -2.76
C LYS A 446 -46.01 -10.35 -2.89
N ILE A 447 -47.12 -9.88 -2.32
CA ILE A 447 -47.53 -8.47 -2.34
C ILE A 447 -46.38 -7.54 -1.94
N THR A 448 -45.61 -7.90 -0.91
CA THR A 448 -44.45 -7.12 -0.43
C THR A 448 -43.32 -6.95 -1.45
N LEU A 449 -43.20 -7.83 -2.45
CA LEU A 449 -42.18 -7.71 -3.51
C LEU A 449 -42.65 -6.76 -4.64
N ILE A 450 -43.95 -6.79 -4.98
CA ILE A 450 -44.54 -5.95 -6.03
C ILE A 450 -44.95 -4.57 -5.52
N LEU A 451 -45.05 -4.37 -4.21
CA LEU A 451 -45.43 -3.10 -3.59
C LEU A 451 -44.59 -1.92 -4.11
N SER A 452 -43.26 -2.08 -4.17
CA SER A 452 -42.36 -1.00 -4.59
C SER A 452 -42.55 -0.59 -6.07
N PRO A 453 -42.54 -1.52 -7.05
CA PRO A 453 -42.93 -1.20 -8.43
C PRO A 453 -44.32 -0.57 -8.56
N VAL A 454 -45.31 -1.07 -7.83
CA VAL A 454 -46.69 -0.56 -7.89
C VAL A 454 -46.73 0.89 -7.39
N MET A 455 -46.13 1.19 -6.22
CA MET A 455 -46.09 2.55 -5.68
C MET A 455 -45.40 3.53 -6.62
N LEU A 456 -44.26 3.15 -7.22
CA LEU A 456 -43.57 3.98 -8.21
C LEU A 456 -44.43 4.20 -9.46
N THR A 457 -45.20 3.20 -9.88
CA THR A 457 -46.12 3.30 -11.01
C THR A 457 -47.29 4.24 -10.70
N VAL A 458 -47.90 4.11 -9.51
CA VAL A 458 -48.97 5.01 -9.06
C VAL A 458 -48.48 6.44 -9.01
N LEU A 459 -47.31 6.70 -8.44
CA LEU A 459 -46.72 8.04 -8.43
C LEU A 459 -46.49 8.57 -9.85
N THR A 460 -46.00 7.74 -10.77
CA THR A 460 -45.79 8.13 -12.18
C THR A 460 -47.10 8.54 -12.88
N VAL A 461 -48.19 7.82 -12.61
CA VAL A 461 -49.51 8.09 -13.21
C VAL A 461 -50.19 9.28 -12.57
N VAL A 462 -50.12 9.42 -11.24
CA VAL A 462 -50.77 10.51 -10.50
C VAL A 462 -50.07 11.84 -10.73
N LEU A 463 -48.73 11.86 -10.69
CA LEU A 463 -47.96 13.10 -10.87
C LEU A 463 -48.01 13.65 -12.30
N GLY A 464 -48.40 12.87 -13.30
CA GLY A 464 -48.57 13.36 -14.67
C GLY A 464 -49.64 14.45 -14.76
N PRO A 465 -50.91 14.14 -14.48
CA PRO A 465 -51.98 15.14 -14.42
C PRO A 465 -51.81 16.15 -13.28
N ALA A 466 -51.21 15.74 -12.15
CA ALA A 466 -51.01 16.60 -10.99
C ALA A 466 -49.71 17.43 -11.03
N VAL A 467 -49.02 17.49 -12.18
CA VAL A 467 -47.72 18.16 -12.31
C VAL A 467 -47.75 19.64 -11.97
N GLY A 468 -48.89 20.31 -12.15
CA GLY A 468 -49.07 21.71 -11.76
C GLY A 468 -48.87 21.96 -10.26
N LEU A 469 -49.03 20.94 -9.42
CA LEU A 469 -48.70 21.02 -7.98
C LEU A 469 -47.18 21.11 -7.74
N LEU A 470 -46.36 20.65 -8.70
CA LEU A 470 -44.91 20.68 -8.61
C LEU A 470 -44.32 22.00 -9.16
N ASP A 471 -45.08 22.73 -9.96
CA ASP A 471 -44.62 23.93 -10.67
C ASP A 471 -44.08 25.00 -9.71
N GLY A 472 -44.81 25.29 -8.63
CA GLY A 472 -44.39 26.25 -7.61
C GLY A 472 -43.11 25.86 -6.88
N TYR A 473 -42.92 24.57 -6.59
CA TYR A 473 -41.71 24.07 -5.91
C TYR A 473 -40.48 24.16 -6.81
N PHE A 474 -40.62 23.87 -8.11
CA PHE A 474 -39.51 24.02 -9.06
C PHE A 474 -39.23 25.49 -9.34
N GLY A 475 -40.30 26.31 -9.42
CA GLY A 475 -40.26 27.76 -9.57
C GLY A 475 -39.32 28.41 -8.56
N ALA A 476 -39.43 28.05 -7.29
CA ALA A 476 -38.62 28.60 -6.20
C ALA A 476 -37.11 28.34 -6.36
N TRP A 477 -36.71 27.17 -6.86
CA TRP A 477 -35.30 26.95 -7.22
C TRP A 477 -34.92 27.74 -8.48
N THR A 478 -35.74 27.65 -9.52
CA THR A 478 -35.41 28.26 -10.82
C THR A 478 -35.36 29.79 -10.77
N SER A 479 -36.00 30.43 -9.78
CA SER A 479 -35.89 31.87 -9.56
C SER A 479 -34.52 32.33 -9.06
N THR A 480 -33.65 31.42 -8.62
CA THR A 480 -32.25 31.76 -8.28
C THR A 480 -31.36 31.81 -9.51
N LEU A 481 -31.85 31.38 -10.67
CA LEU A 481 -31.12 31.44 -11.93
C LEU A 481 -31.31 32.81 -12.59
N PRO A 482 -30.33 33.28 -13.38
CA PRO A 482 -30.45 34.55 -14.08
C PRO A 482 -31.52 34.49 -15.16
N VAL A 483 -32.31 35.56 -15.24
CA VAL A 483 -33.30 35.81 -16.30
C VAL A 483 -32.56 36.50 -17.45
N ILE A 484 -32.39 35.81 -18.57
CA ILE A 484 -31.65 36.33 -19.74
C ILE A 484 -32.60 37.11 -20.64
N ASP A 485 -33.77 36.53 -20.93
CA ASP A 485 -34.80 37.15 -21.75
C ASP A 485 -36.00 37.61 -20.90
N PRO A 486 -36.71 38.71 -21.26
CA PRO A 486 -37.88 39.22 -20.52
C PRO A 486 -39.05 38.22 -20.40
N GLY A 487 -39.01 37.12 -21.16
CA GLY A 487 -39.97 36.03 -21.11
C GLY A 487 -39.55 34.84 -20.24
N ASP A 488 -38.28 34.75 -19.83
CA ASP A 488 -37.75 33.64 -19.04
C ASP A 488 -38.41 33.57 -17.65
N GLY A 489 -38.75 32.37 -17.22
CA GLY A 489 -39.37 32.10 -15.91
C GLY A 489 -40.90 32.04 -15.96
N ASN A 490 -41.51 32.40 -17.09
CA ASN A 490 -42.97 32.37 -17.28
C ASN A 490 -43.51 31.01 -17.71
N TYR A 491 -42.66 30.04 -18.04
CA TYR A 491 -43.12 28.70 -18.41
C TYR A 491 -43.73 27.98 -17.20
N HIS A 492 -44.93 27.41 -17.36
CA HIS A 492 -45.60 26.63 -16.32
C HIS A 492 -45.78 25.18 -16.77
N LEU A 493 -45.58 24.25 -15.84
CA LEU A 493 -45.80 22.83 -16.08
C LEU A 493 -47.29 22.50 -16.11
N ALA A 494 -47.76 22.01 -17.24
CA ALA A 494 -49.11 21.49 -17.42
C ALA A 494 -49.07 20.16 -18.18
N LEU A 495 -50.13 19.36 -18.02
CA LEU A 495 -50.28 18.11 -18.79
C LEU A 495 -50.56 18.39 -20.27
N TRP A 496 -51.19 19.53 -20.58
CA TRP A 496 -51.67 19.84 -21.91
C TRP A 496 -51.69 21.36 -22.10
N HIS A 497 -50.87 21.86 -23.02
CA HIS A 497 -50.80 23.28 -23.37
C HIS A 497 -51.60 23.63 -24.65
N GLY A 498 -52.19 22.64 -25.33
CA GLY A 498 -52.93 22.83 -26.58
C GLY A 498 -52.22 22.19 -27.78
N LEU A 499 -52.68 22.51 -29.00
CA LEU A 499 -52.01 22.09 -30.23
C LEU A 499 -50.79 22.97 -30.50
N GLU A 500 -49.75 22.79 -29.71
CA GLU A 500 -48.47 23.51 -29.85
C GLU A 500 -47.46 22.74 -30.74
N PRO A 501 -46.46 23.43 -31.31
CA PRO A 501 -45.39 22.76 -32.06
C PRO A 501 -44.66 21.68 -31.23
N ALA A 502 -44.54 21.86 -29.91
CA ALA A 502 -43.93 20.87 -29.01
C ALA A 502 -44.71 19.53 -28.98
N LEU A 503 -46.04 19.58 -29.06
CA LEU A 503 -46.89 18.39 -29.16
C LEU A 503 -46.66 17.68 -30.51
N ALA A 504 -46.53 18.44 -31.60
CA ALA A 504 -46.23 17.89 -32.92
C ALA A 504 -44.84 17.19 -32.93
N LEU A 505 -43.83 17.80 -32.31
CA LEU A 505 -42.52 17.18 -32.15
C LEU A 505 -42.60 15.89 -31.31
N SER A 506 -43.36 15.89 -30.22
CA SER A 506 -43.61 14.70 -29.40
C SER A 506 -44.26 13.58 -30.20
N ALA A 507 -45.29 13.89 -30.99
CA ALA A 507 -45.96 12.93 -31.87
C ALA A 507 -45.00 12.35 -32.92
N VAL A 508 -44.16 13.19 -33.55
CA VAL A 508 -43.13 12.76 -34.50
C VAL A 508 -42.10 11.86 -33.83
N THR A 509 -41.59 12.23 -32.65
CA THR A 509 -40.63 11.42 -31.89
C THR A 509 -41.18 10.05 -31.54
N ILE A 510 -42.43 9.97 -31.11
CA ILE A 510 -43.11 8.70 -30.81
C ILE A 510 -43.31 7.87 -32.09
N ALA A 511 -43.83 8.48 -33.15
CA ALA A 511 -44.10 7.79 -34.42
C ALA A 511 -42.82 7.22 -35.04
N VAL A 512 -41.75 8.02 -35.12
CA VAL A 512 -40.46 7.59 -35.67
C VAL A 512 -39.80 6.54 -34.77
N GLY A 513 -39.85 6.72 -33.45
CA GLY A 513 -39.29 5.74 -32.51
C GLY A 513 -40.01 4.38 -32.54
N LEU A 514 -41.34 4.37 -32.65
CA LEU A 514 -42.11 3.15 -32.87
C LEU A 514 -41.83 2.54 -34.24
N GLY A 515 -41.70 3.37 -35.28
CA GLY A 515 -41.26 2.96 -36.61
C GLY A 515 -39.92 2.21 -36.57
N LEU A 516 -38.92 2.76 -35.87
CA LEU A 516 -37.61 2.13 -35.64
C LEU A 516 -37.74 0.78 -34.92
N PHE A 517 -38.69 0.63 -33.99
CA PHE A 517 -38.96 -0.64 -33.33
C PHE A 517 -39.57 -1.69 -34.29
N PHE A 518 -40.43 -1.30 -35.22
CA PHE A 518 -40.99 -2.24 -36.21
C PHE A 518 -39.94 -2.69 -37.23
N VAL A 519 -39.02 -1.82 -37.65
CA VAL A 519 -37.91 -2.18 -38.55
C VAL A 519 -36.65 -2.66 -37.83
N ARG A 520 -36.75 -3.01 -36.54
CA ARG A 520 -35.61 -3.32 -35.66
C ARG A 520 -34.66 -4.40 -36.19
N ASP A 521 -35.18 -5.42 -36.88
CA ASP A 521 -34.35 -6.54 -37.38
C ASP A 521 -33.50 -6.10 -38.57
N SER A 522 -34.09 -5.32 -39.49
CA SER A 522 -33.37 -4.69 -40.59
C SER A 522 -32.37 -3.66 -40.07
N PHE A 523 -32.78 -2.85 -39.08
CA PHE A 523 -31.91 -1.87 -38.44
C PHE A 523 -30.73 -2.54 -37.74
N ALA A 524 -30.95 -3.65 -37.02
CA ALA A 524 -29.89 -4.42 -36.36
C ALA A 524 -28.86 -4.99 -37.35
N LYS A 525 -29.30 -5.45 -38.54
CA LYS A 525 -28.40 -5.87 -39.62
C LYS A 525 -27.50 -4.72 -40.08
N VAL A 526 -28.06 -3.55 -40.34
CA VAL A 526 -27.28 -2.34 -40.69
C VAL A 526 -26.33 -1.95 -39.54
N GLN A 527 -26.82 -2.02 -38.31
CA GLN A 527 -26.04 -1.71 -37.11
C GLN A 527 -24.85 -2.65 -36.90
N SER A 528 -24.93 -3.88 -37.42
CA SER A 528 -23.88 -4.89 -37.37
C SER A 528 -22.82 -4.72 -38.46
N THR A 529 -23.17 -4.09 -39.59
CA THR A 529 -22.22 -3.77 -40.66
C THR A 529 -21.42 -2.49 -40.39
N LEU A 530 -21.93 -1.62 -39.51
CA LEU A 530 -21.21 -0.43 -39.09
C LEU A 530 -20.07 -0.80 -38.13
N PRO A 531 -18.88 -0.18 -38.26
CA PRO A 531 -17.80 -0.32 -37.27
C PRO A 531 -18.32 -0.03 -35.86
N SER A 532 -17.78 -0.72 -34.85
CA SER A 532 -18.20 -0.59 -33.45
C SER A 532 -18.00 0.81 -32.85
N GLY A 533 -17.37 1.73 -33.57
CA GLY A 533 -17.02 3.07 -33.10
C GLY A 533 -15.86 3.05 -32.11
N LEU A 534 -15.69 4.14 -31.35
CA LEU A 534 -14.72 4.22 -30.27
C LEU A 534 -15.23 3.41 -29.05
N ASP A 535 -14.63 2.24 -28.82
CA ASP A 535 -14.87 1.46 -27.60
C ASP A 535 -14.02 2.01 -26.45
N PHE A 536 -14.65 2.84 -25.62
CA PHE A 536 -14.01 3.43 -24.44
C PHE A 536 -13.64 2.40 -23.37
N HIS A 537 -14.31 1.24 -23.35
CA HIS A 537 -13.93 0.16 -22.45
C HIS A 537 -12.60 -0.48 -22.88
N ASP A 538 -12.38 -0.65 -24.18
CA ASP A 538 -11.09 -1.08 -24.73
C ASP A 538 -9.98 -0.07 -24.52
N LEU A 539 -10.28 1.23 -24.69
CA LEU A 539 -9.33 2.30 -24.40
C LEU A 539 -8.86 2.25 -22.95
N TYR A 540 -9.80 2.09 -22.00
CA TYR A 540 -9.48 1.90 -20.58
C TYR A 540 -8.59 0.67 -20.35
N ARG A 541 -8.93 -0.48 -20.94
CA ARG A 541 -8.11 -1.70 -20.82
C ARG A 541 -6.67 -1.48 -21.31
N LYS A 542 -6.51 -0.85 -22.49
CA LYS A 542 -5.19 -0.53 -23.05
C LYS A 542 -4.40 0.40 -22.14
N MET A 543 -5.06 1.41 -21.55
CA MET A 543 -4.43 2.35 -20.62
C MET A 543 -3.92 1.63 -19.35
N ILE A 544 -4.75 0.76 -18.75
CA ILE A 544 -4.34 -0.02 -17.57
C ILE A 544 -3.18 -0.96 -17.91
N SER A 545 -3.25 -1.69 -19.03
CA SER A 545 -2.14 -2.57 -19.46
C SER A 545 -0.86 -1.80 -19.79
N ALA A 546 -0.96 -0.59 -20.35
CA ALA A 546 0.20 0.27 -20.57
C ALA A 546 0.83 0.71 -19.24
N MET A 547 0.01 1.07 -18.24
CA MET A 547 0.48 1.41 -16.90
C MET A 547 1.16 0.22 -16.22
N GLU A 548 0.58 -0.98 -16.28
CA GLU A 548 1.19 -2.20 -15.74
C GLU A 548 2.51 -2.53 -16.44
N THR A 549 2.56 -2.39 -17.77
CA THR A 549 3.78 -2.61 -18.56
C THR A 549 4.87 -1.59 -18.19
N LEU A 550 4.49 -0.32 -17.99
CA LEU A 550 5.41 0.72 -17.51
C LEU A 550 5.92 0.41 -16.10
N ALA A 551 5.03 0.02 -15.18
CA ALA A 551 5.40 -0.35 -13.82
C ALA A 551 6.37 -1.55 -13.80
N LEU A 552 6.09 -2.58 -14.60
CA LEU A 552 7.00 -3.73 -14.78
C LEU A 552 8.32 -3.31 -15.39
N TRP A 553 8.31 -2.43 -16.39
CA TRP A 553 9.53 -1.90 -17.01
C TRP A 553 10.38 -1.11 -16.02
N VAL A 554 9.78 -0.22 -15.23
CA VAL A 554 10.48 0.56 -14.18
C VAL A 554 11.06 -0.40 -13.13
N THR A 555 10.25 -1.34 -12.65
CA THR A 555 10.65 -2.31 -11.61
C THR A 555 11.77 -3.21 -12.12
N SER A 556 11.67 -3.76 -13.33
CA SER A 556 12.72 -4.62 -13.91
C SER A 556 14.01 -3.85 -14.19
N ARG A 557 13.94 -2.53 -14.39
CA ARG A 557 15.12 -1.68 -14.63
C ARG A 557 15.80 -1.27 -13.34
N THR A 558 15.04 -0.99 -12.28
CA THR A 558 15.52 -0.46 -11.00
C THR A 558 15.77 -1.55 -9.96
N GLN A 559 14.90 -2.55 -9.83
CA GLN A 559 14.95 -3.61 -8.82
C GLN A 559 15.47 -4.94 -9.37
N ARG A 560 16.69 -4.97 -9.89
CA ARG A 560 17.27 -6.18 -10.56
C ARG A 560 17.76 -7.27 -9.61
N GLY A 561 17.78 -7.02 -8.30
CA GLY A 561 18.36 -7.95 -7.31
C GLY A 561 19.90 -8.05 -7.35
N SER A 562 20.57 -7.25 -8.18
CA SER A 562 22.03 -7.26 -8.34
C SER A 562 22.71 -6.26 -7.40
N LEU A 563 23.43 -6.75 -6.39
CA LEU A 563 24.20 -5.91 -5.46
C LEU A 563 25.21 -4.99 -6.19
N PRO A 564 25.99 -5.45 -7.18
CA PRO A 564 26.88 -4.56 -7.94
C PRO A 564 26.16 -3.41 -8.65
N PHE A 565 24.94 -3.64 -9.15
CA PHE A 565 24.14 -2.58 -9.77
C PHE A 565 23.71 -1.54 -8.73
N TYR A 566 23.15 -1.97 -7.59
CA TYR A 566 22.74 -1.06 -6.53
C TYR A 566 23.93 -0.25 -5.99
N GLN A 567 25.07 -0.89 -5.74
CA GLN A 567 26.30 -0.19 -5.34
C GLN A 567 26.75 0.83 -6.40
N SER A 568 26.71 0.47 -7.68
CA SER A 568 27.05 1.39 -8.77
C SER A 568 26.12 2.62 -8.77
N VAL A 569 24.81 2.42 -8.58
CA VAL A 569 23.85 3.53 -8.49
C VAL A 569 24.14 4.41 -7.27
N ILE A 570 24.38 3.83 -6.10
CA ILE A 570 24.73 4.58 -4.88
C ILE A 570 25.99 5.41 -5.10
N TYR A 571 27.05 4.81 -5.65
CA TYR A 571 28.30 5.51 -5.92
C TYR A 571 28.16 6.60 -6.98
N LEU A 572 27.36 6.38 -8.03
CA LEU A 572 27.09 7.41 -9.03
C LEU A 572 26.28 8.58 -8.45
N VAL A 573 25.28 8.31 -7.61
CA VAL A 573 24.52 9.36 -6.90
C VAL A 573 25.41 10.11 -5.92
N LEU A 574 26.33 9.42 -5.22
CA LEU A 574 27.31 10.03 -4.33
C LEU A 574 28.24 10.98 -5.12
N VAL A 575 28.83 10.49 -6.22
CA VAL A 575 29.71 11.31 -7.08
C VAL A 575 28.96 12.49 -7.68
N ALA A 576 27.73 12.28 -8.17
CA ALA A 576 26.93 13.36 -8.76
C ALA A 576 26.50 14.39 -7.71
N GLY A 577 25.99 13.94 -6.55
CA GLY A 577 25.51 14.83 -5.50
C GLY A 577 26.63 15.60 -4.82
N ILE A 578 27.67 14.91 -4.35
CA ILE A 578 28.84 15.56 -3.73
C ILE A 578 29.62 16.36 -4.78
N GLY A 579 29.79 15.83 -5.99
CA GLY A 579 30.46 16.55 -7.08
C GLY A 579 29.74 17.84 -7.44
N LEU A 580 28.40 17.83 -7.56
CA LEU A 580 27.62 19.04 -7.76
C LEU A 580 27.81 20.03 -6.61
N ALA A 581 27.78 19.56 -5.36
CA ALA A 581 28.00 20.40 -4.18
C ALA A 581 29.40 21.04 -4.18
N VAL A 582 30.44 20.27 -4.49
CA VAL A 582 31.83 20.73 -4.61
C VAL A 582 31.96 21.76 -5.73
N ILE A 583 31.38 21.51 -6.90
CA ILE A 583 31.40 22.44 -8.05
C ILE A 583 30.62 23.72 -7.74
N SER A 584 29.52 23.64 -6.99
CA SER A 584 28.74 24.81 -6.57
C SER A 584 29.35 25.58 -5.41
N ASN A 585 30.40 25.05 -4.77
CA ASN A 585 31.06 25.69 -3.65
C ASN A 585 32.12 26.67 -4.15
N ASP A 586 32.04 27.94 -3.76
CA ASP A 586 32.98 28.99 -4.17
C ASP A 586 34.16 29.17 -3.21
N THR A 587 34.17 28.53 -2.03
CA THR A 587 35.19 28.73 -0.98
C THR A 587 36.21 27.59 -0.94
N TRP A 588 36.94 27.41 -2.03
CA TRP A 588 38.03 26.42 -2.09
C TRP A 588 39.31 27.01 -1.49
N ASN A 589 39.49 26.84 -0.18
CA ASN A 589 40.76 27.15 0.47
C ASN A 589 41.61 25.88 0.52
N ILE A 590 42.48 25.67 -0.47
CA ILE A 590 43.30 24.46 -0.56
C ILE A 590 44.77 24.83 -0.32
N ASP A 591 45.30 24.43 0.83
CA ASP A 591 46.74 24.39 1.07
C ASP A 591 47.26 22.98 0.80
N PHE A 592 47.91 22.78 -0.34
CA PHE A 592 48.34 21.46 -0.80
C PHE A 592 49.76 21.14 -0.31
N LYS A 593 49.85 20.33 0.74
CA LYS A 593 51.11 19.75 1.23
C LYS A 593 51.19 18.27 0.87
N LEU A 594 52.27 17.86 0.23
CA LEU A 594 52.46 16.48 -0.25
C LEU A 594 52.59 15.45 0.88
N PHE A 595 53.27 15.80 1.96
CA PHE A 595 53.39 14.99 3.19
C PHE A 595 53.87 15.89 4.35
N ASP A 596 53.47 15.56 5.59
CA ASP A 596 53.95 16.26 6.79
C ASP A 596 55.29 15.70 7.26
N THR A 597 55.43 14.38 7.18
CA THR A 597 56.64 13.63 7.52
C THR A 597 57.03 12.66 6.40
N PRO A 598 58.33 12.31 6.24
CA PRO A 598 58.75 11.32 5.24
C PRO A 598 58.09 9.94 5.40
N LEU A 599 57.61 9.65 6.62
CA LEU A 599 56.92 8.41 6.93
C LEU A 599 55.50 8.35 6.32
N ASP A 600 54.80 9.49 6.23
CA ASP A 600 53.47 9.55 5.60
C ASP A 600 53.54 9.10 4.14
N PHE A 601 54.62 9.48 3.44
CA PHE A 601 54.88 9.04 2.07
C PHE A 601 55.07 7.52 1.98
N ILE A 602 55.82 6.93 2.91
CA ILE A 602 56.05 5.47 2.94
C ILE A 602 54.73 4.72 3.19
N ILE A 603 53.94 5.17 4.16
CA ILE A 603 52.65 4.56 4.50
C ILE A 603 51.68 4.70 3.34
N ALA A 604 51.58 5.89 2.73
CA ALA A 604 50.75 6.11 1.54
C ALA A 604 51.19 5.22 0.37
N ALA A 605 52.50 5.08 0.12
CA ALA A 605 53.03 4.20 -0.92
C ALA A 605 52.65 2.73 -0.66
N VAL A 606 52.76 2.26 0.59
CA VAL A 606 52.31 0.90 0.98
C VAL A 606 50.82 0.73 0.75
N LEU A 607 49.98 1.69 1.16
CA LEU A 607 48.52 1.64 0.96
C LEU A 607 48.13 1.61 -0.52
N ILE A 608 48.80 2.39 -1.37
CA ILE A 608 48.56 2.39 -2.83
C ILE A 608 48.92 1.02 -3.43
N ILE A 609 50.10 0.48 -3.07
CA ILE A 609 50.54 -0.84 -3.55
C ILE A 609 49.56 -1.92 -3.10
N VAL A 610 49.14 -1.89 -1.84
CA VAL A 610 48.17 -2.84 -1.26
C VAL A 610 46.81 -2.74 -1.95
N ALA A 611 46.28 -1.53 -2.19
CA ALA A 611 45.02 -1.33 -2.87
C ALA A 611 45.05 -1.89 -4.31
N VAL A 612 46.12 -1.61 -5.07
CA VAL A 612 46.30 -2.16 -6.42
C VAL A 612 46.46 -3.68 -6.38
N ALA A 613 47.24 -4.22 -5.43
CA ALA A 613 47.44 -5.65 -5.28
C ALA A 613 46.13 -6.38 -4.90
N ALA A 614 45.32 -5.81 -4.01
CA ALA A 614 44.04 -6.36 -3.60
C ALA A 614 43.06 -6.50 -4.77
N THR A 615 42.99 -5.50 -5.66
CA THR A 615 42.13 -5.57 -6.87
C THR A 615 42.58 -6.62 -7.89
N ARG A 616 43.85 -7.04 -7.85
CA ARG A 616 44.43 -8.05 -8.74
C ARG A 616 44.47 -9.45 -8.13
N ALA A 617 44.08 -9.60 -6.86
CA ALA A 617 44.10 -10.90 -6.18
C ALA A 617 43.09 -11.86 -6.83
N LYS A 618 43.55 -13.06 -7.19
CA LYS A 618 42.69 -14.12 -7.79
C LYS A 618 42.16 -15.12 -6.75
N LYS A 619 42.85 -15.24 -5.61
CA LYS A 619 42.51 -16.14 -4.51
C LYS A 619 41.97 -15.33 -3.33
N ARG A 620 40.92 -15.82 -2.66
CA ARG A 620 40.26 -15.14 -1.54
C ARG A 620 41.22 -14.94 -0.36
N PHE A 621 42.00 -15.97 -0.03
CA PHE A 621 43.00 -15.88 1.04
C PHE A 621 44.05 -14.79 0.74
N THR A 622 44.56 -14.72 -0.49
CA THR A 622 45.49 -13.65 -0.90
C THR A 622 44.84 -12.28 -0.78
N ALA A 623 43.57 -12.12 -1.18
CA ALA A 623 42.86 -10.85 -1.06
C ALA A 623 42.75 -10.41 0.41
N VAL A 624 42.34 -11.30 1.32
CA VAL A 624 42.23 -11.01 2.76
C VAL A 624 43.58 -10.63 3.35
N VAL A 625 44.64 -11.40 3.09
CA VAL A 625 45.98 -11.11 3.61
C VAL A 625 46.51 -9.78 3.10
N VAL A 626 46.37 -9.51 1.79
CA VAL A 626 46.82 -8.24 1.19
C VAL A 626 46.02 -7.07 1.77
N THR A 627 44.69 -7.17 1.89
CA THR A 627 43.88 -6.15 2.54
C THR A 627 44.30 -5.94 3.99
N GLY A 628 44.67 -6.99 4.73
CA GLY A 628 45.11 -6.85 6.12
C GLY A 628 46.43 -6.08 6.29
N ILE A 629 47.31 -6.09 5.29
CA ILE A 629 48.52 -5.22 5.29
C ILE A 629 48.12 -3.74 5.40
N SER A 630 46.97 -3.33 4.83
CA SER A 630 46.50 -1.95 4.97
C SER A 630 46.14 -1.60 6.42
N GLY A 631 45.55 -2.54 7.16
CA GLY A 631 45.26 -2.37 8.59
C GLY A 631 46.54 -2.20 9.41
N TYR A 632 47.56 -3.02 9.18
CA TYR A 632 48.86 -2.88 9.85
C TYR A 632 49.64 -1.62 9.42
N ALA A 633 49.47 -1.15 8.18
CA ALA A 633 50.01 0.14 7.76
C ALA A 633 49.35 1.30 8.54
N MET A 634 48.04 1.22 8.81
CA MET A 634 47.32 2.17 9.66
C MET A 634 47.75 2.10 11.13
N VAL A 635 48.07 0.91 11.65
CA VAL A 635 48.66 0.76 12.99
C VAL A 635 49.96 1.55 13.10
N ALA A 636 50.86 1.39 12.13
CA ALA A 636 52.10 2.13 12.09
C ALA A 636 51.80 3.63 12.08
N TYR A 637 50.89 4.09 11.20
CA TYR A 637 50.47 5.49 11.15
C TYR A 637 50.00 6.03 12.51
N PHE A 638 49.07 5.35 13.16
CA PHE A 638 48.55 5.77 14.47
C PHE A 638 49.62 5.80 15.56
N ALA A 639 50.52 4.81 15.58
CA ALA A 639 51.63 4.80 16.53
C ALA A 639 52.57 6.01 16.32
N PHE A 640 52.85 6.37 15.07
CA PHE A 640 53.75 7.47 14.74
C PHE A 640 53.14 8.86 14.98
N VAL A 641 51.83 9.02 14.79
CA VAL A 641 51.11 10.27 15.08
C VAL A 641 50.81 10.43 16.59
N GLY A 642 51.22 9.46 17.43
CA GLY A 642 51.07 9.53 18.88
C GLY A 642 49.66 9.13 19.36
N ALA A 643 48.98 8.25 18.63
CA ALA A 643 47.68 7.68 18.99
C ALA A 643 47.82 6.19 19.40
N PRO A 644 48.43 5.89 20.56
CA PRO A 644 48.74 4.51 20.97
C PRO A 644 47.49 3.64 21.19
N ASP A 645 46.38 4.20 21.70
CA ASP A 645 45.12 3.48 21.89
C ASP A 645 44.49 3.04 20.56
N LEU A 646 44.51 3.92 19.55
CA LEU A 646 44.04 3.59 18.20
C LEU A 646 44.96 2.55 17.55
N ALA A 647 46.27 2.65 17.73
CA ALA A 647 47.22 1.67 17.23
C ALA A 647 46.98 0.28 17.86
N LEU A 648 46.83 0.22 19.19
CA LEU A 648 46.59 -1.03 19.92
C LEU A 648 45.27 -1.67 19.47
N THR A 649 44.18 -0.91 19.46
CA THR A 649 42.86 -1.42 19.05
C THR A 649 42.86 -1.86 17.59
N GLN A 650 43.49 -1.10 16.68
CA GLN A 650 43.58 -1.47 15.27
C GLN A 650 44.36 -2.78 15.06
N VAL A 651 45.48 -3.01 15.75
CA VAL A 651 46.21 -4.30 15.69
C VAL A 651 45.29 -5.46 16.09
N LEU A 652 44.58 -5.29 17.21
CA LEU A 652 43.75 -6.33 17.78
C LEU A 652 42.56 -6.65 16.85
N VAL A 653 41.88 -5.61 16.36
CA VAL A 653 40.75 -5.75 15.42
C VAL A 653 41.21 -6.35 14.09
N GLU A 654 42.35 -5.94 13.54
CA GLU A 654 42.88 -6.49 12.30
C GLU A 654 43.22 -7.98 12.46
N THR A 655 43.89 -8.34 13.55
CA THR A 655 44.21 -9.74 13.87
C THR A 655 42.95 -10.58 13.99
N ILE A 656 41.93 -10.09 14.69
CA ILE A 656 40.64 -10.77 14.85
C ILE A 656 39.92 -10.90 13.52
N THR A 657 39.89 -9.83 12.72
CA THR A 657 39.23 -9.82 11.41
C THR A 657 39.85 -10.85 10.47
N ILE A 658 41.18 -10.96 10.45
CA ILE A 658 41.89 -12.01 9.70
C ILE A 658 41.48 -13.40 10.20
N VAL A 659 41.43 -13.63 11.51
CA VAL A 659 40.99 -14.91 12.08
C VAL A 659 39.57 -15.24 11.64
N VAL A 660 38.63 -14.30 11.78
CA VAL A 660 37.22 -14.48 11.40
C VAL A 660 37.10 -14.76 9.90
N PHE A 661 37.82 -14.02 9.06
CA PHE A 661 37.86 -14.30 7.62
C PHE A 661 38.41 -15.69 7.34
N VAL A 662 39.48 -16.12 8.01
CA VAL A 662 40.04 -17.48 7.85
C VAL A 662 39.01 -18.53 8.23
N LEU A 663 38.25 -18.35 9.33
CA LEU A 663 37.17 -19.26 9.72
C LEU A 663 36.07 -19.34 8.65
N VAL A 664 35.64 -18.19 8.10
CA VAL A 664 34.61 -18.13 7.06
C VAL A 664 35.10 -18.70 5.72
N LEU A 665 36.36 -18.41 5.35
CA LEU A 665 36.95 -18.84 4.08
C LEU A 665 37.11 -20.36 3.98
N ARG A 666 37.15 -21.09 5.11
CA ARG A 666 37.13 -22.57 5.11
C ARG A 666 35.92 -23.15 4.38
N ARG A 667 34.80 -22.41 4.34
CA ARG A 667 33.55 -22.87 3.71
C ARG A 667 33.32 -22.32 2.30
N LEU A 668 34.25 -21.54 1.77
CA LEU A 668 34.10 -20.84 0.50
C LEU A 668 35.18 -21.30 -0.50
N PRO A 669 34.88 -21.38 -1.80
CA PRO A 669 35.86 -21.82 -2.79
C PRO A 669 37.08 -20.88 -2.80
N ALA A 670 38.28 -21.45 -2.95
CA ALA A 670 39.54 -20.72 -2.79
C ALA A 670 39.72 -19.57 -3.81
N ARG A 671 39.15 -19.71 -5.01
CA ARG A 671 39.20 -18.70 -6.08
C ARG A 671 38.04 -17.72 -5.97
N ILE A 672 38.29 -16.48 -6.36
CA ILE A 672 37.25 -15.46 -6.52
C ILE A 672 36.56 -15.74 -7.86
N GLY A 673 35.24 -15.94 -7.85
CA GLY A 673 34.47 -16.22 -9.07
C GLY A 673 34.50 -15.03 -10.03
N GLN A 674 34.64 -15.30 -11.33
CA GLN A 674 34.58 -14.27 -12.36
C GLN A 674 33.11 -13.95 -12.66
N SER A 675 32.70 -12.70 -12.41
CA SER A 675 31.34 -12.26 -12.70
C SER A 675 31.20 -11.96 -14.20
N THR A 676 30.43 -12.76 -14.95
CA THR A 676 30.09 -12.57 -16.37
C THR A 676 29.01 -11.49 -16.62
N GLY A 677 28.75 -10.62 -15.64
CA GLY A 677 27.72 -9.58 -15.74
C GLY A 677 28.02 -8.48 -16.76
N ARG A 678 26.97 -7.77 -17.21
CA ARG A 678 27.05 -6.65 -18.18
C ARG A 678 27.92 -5.46 -17.74
N PHE A 679 28.15 -5.28 -16.43
CA PHE A 679 29.10 -4.29 -15.94
C PHE A 679 30.50 -4.82 -16.09
N THR A 680 31.16 -4.40 -17.18
CA THR A 680 32.55 -4.73 -17.44
C THR A 680 33.44 -4.25 -16.29
N PRO A 681 34.57 -4.93 -16.04
CA PRO A 681 35.55 -4.49 -15.04
C PRO A 681 35.97 -3.03 -15.21
N ALA A 682 36.00 -2.53 -16.45
CA ALA A 682 36.31 -1.14 -16.77
C ALA A 682 35.31 -0.14 -16.16
N TRP A 683 34.00 -0.41 -16.25
CA TRP A 683 32.98 0.47 -15.66
C TRP A 683 33.07 0.53 -14.14
N ARG A 684 33.37 -0.60 -13.50
CA ARG A 684 33.58 -0.65 -12.04
C ARG A 684 34.82 0.15 -11.64
N ALA A 685 35.89 0.06 -12.42
CA ALA A 685 37.10 0.84 -12.20
C ALA A 685 36.86 2.35 -12.37
N ILE A 686 36.09 2.76 -13.39
CA ILE A 686 35.72 4.17 -13.60
C ILE A 686 34.92 4.71 -12.42
N ILE A 687 33.89 3.99 -11.97
CA ILE A 687 33.08 4.41 -10.82
C ILE A 687 33.94 4.48 -9.56
N GLY A 688 34.77 3.47 -9.30
CA GLY A 688 35.67 3.46 -8.15
C GLY A 688 36.67 4.61 -8.17
N ALA A 689 37.26 4.91 -9.32
CA ALA A 689 38.15 6.05 -9.51
C ALA A 689 37.42 7.38 -9.29
N ALA A 690 36.20 7.53 -9.83
CA ALA A 690 35.39 8.73 -9.64
C ALA A 690 35.08 8.96 -8.16
N VAL A 691 34.66 7.92 -7.42
CA VAL A 691 34.45 8.01 -5.97
C VAL A 691 35.74 8.41 -5.24
N GLY A 692 36.87 7.78 -5.58
CA GLY A 692 38.17 8.10 -4.99
C GLY A 692 38.58 9.55 -5.21
N VAL A 693 38.45 10.06 -6.44
CA VAL A 693 38.76 11.46 -6.78
C VAL A 693 37.82 12.41 -6.06
N THR A 694 36.51 12.14 -6.05
CA THR A 694 35.54 12.97 -5.32
C THR A 694 35.89 13.05 -3.83
N MET A 695 36.17 11.90 -3.19
CA MET A 695 36.54 11.88 -1.76
C MET A 695 37.86 12.58 -1.49
N MET A 696 38.85 12.45 -2.39
CA MET A 696 40.12 13.19 -2.30
C MET A 696 39.87 14.70 -2.31
N VAL A 697 39.08 15.20 -3.25
CA VAL A 697 38.74 16.64 -3.33
C VAL A 697 37.97 17.10 -2.09
N VAL A 698 37.02 16.30 -1.60
CA VAL A 698 36.29 16.60 -0.35
C VAL A 698 37.24 16.74 0.83
N VAL A 699 38.19 15.81 0.99
CA VAL A 699 39.17 15.86 2.09
C VAL A 699 40.08 17.09 1.96
N LEU A 700 40.54 17.43 0.74
CA LEU A 700 41.35 18.62 0.50
C LEU A 700 40.62 19.91 0.87
N ILE A 701 39.35 20.06 0.47
CA ILE A 701 38.52 21.21 0.81
C ILE A 701 38.25 21.24 2.33
N ALA A 702 37.87 20.10 2.92
CA ALA A 702 37.54 20.02 4.35
C ALA A 702 38.75 20.32 5.25
N ALA A 703 39.97 19.97 4.82
CA ALA A 703 41.19 20.27 5.56
C ALA A 703 41.45 21.79 5.66
N GLY A 704 41.27 22.53 4.57
CA GLY A 704 41.56 23.98 4.55
C GLY A 704 40.47 24.89 5.12
N VAL A 705 39.33 24.33 5.57
CA VAL A 705 38.22 25.06 6.21
C VAL A 705 38.25 24.95 7.75
N ARG A 706 39.21 24.23 8.33
CA ARG A 706 39.42 24.16 9.79
C ARG A 706 40.02 25.45 10.35
N ILE A 707 39.20 26.50 10.47
CA ILE A 707 39.60 27.85 10.89
C ILE A 707 39.25 28.22 12.35
N SER A 708 38.48 27.38 13.04
CA SER A 708 38.10 27.60 14.45
C SER A 708 38.98 26.77 15.38
N ASP A 709 39.19 27.26 16.60
CA ASP A 709 39.91 26.53 17.63
C ASP A 709 39.27 25.16 17.86
N PRO A 710 40.04 24.06 17.83
CA PRO A 710 39.49 22.73 17.96
C PRO A 710 39.07 22.49 19.41
N VAL A 711 37.92 21.82 19.61
CA VAL A 711 37.40 21.47 20.94
C VAL A 711 38.39 20.61 21.75
N SER A 712 39.36 19.97 21.08
CA SER A 712 40.40 19.16 21.73
C SER A 712 41.38 19.97 22.61
N VAL A 713 41.43 21.30 22.50
CA VAL A 713 42.32 22.13 23.35
C VAL A 713 42.00 21.94 24.83
N ASP A 714 40.71 21.85 25.17
CA ASP A 714 40.26 21.72 26.57
C ASP A 714 40.26 20.27 27.07
N PHE A 715 40.36 19.28 26.17
CA PHE A 715 40.19 17.86 26.52
C PHE A 715 41.24 17.34 27.49
N GLY A 716 42.47 17.86 27.46
CA GLY A 716 43.51 17.49 28.43
C GLY A 716 43.15 17.90 29.86
N GLN A 717 42.66 19.13 30.03
CA GLN A 717 42.23 19.64 31.34
C GLN A 717 40.93 18.95 31.79
N LEU A 718 39.95 18.82 30.91
CA LEU A 718 38.68 18.14 31.22
C LEU A 718 38.91 16.67 31.61
N ALA A 719 39.80 15.96 30.93
CA ALA A 719 40.10 14.57 31.26
C ALA A 719 40.74 14.43 32.65
N TYR A 720 41.62 15.36 33.04
CA TYR A 720 42.29 15.31 34.33
C TYR A 720 41.42 15.84 35.48
N GLU A 721 40.73 16.97 35.29
CA GLU A 721 39.97 17.65 36.35
C GLU A 721 38.55 17.08 36.55
N LEU A 722 37.87 16.69 35.47
CA LEU A 722 36.52 16.13 35.54
C LEU A 722 36.54 14.59 35.47
N GLY A 723 37.42 14.04 34.63
CA GLY A 723 37.53 12.61 34.42
C GLY A 723 38.57 11.90 35.30
N HIS A 724 39.35 12.62 36.13
CA HIS A 724 40.36 12.07 37.05
C HIS A 724 41.38 11.08 36.41
N GLY A 725 41.58 11.16 35.09
CA GLY A 725 42.41 10.22 34.34
C GLY A 725 43.48 10.91 33.49
N LYS A 726 44.60 10.22 33.28
CA LYS A 726 45.69 10.71 32.43
C LYS A 726 45.53 10.32 30.96
N ASN A 727 44.78 9.27 30.66
CA ASN A 727 44.51 8.87 29.29
C ASN A 727 43.32 9.65 28.72
N ILE A 728 43.62 10.71 27.96
CA ILE A 728 42.62 11.58 27.34
C ILE A 728 41.66 10.79 26.44
N VAL A 729 42.16 9.78 25.70
CA VAL A 729 41.33 9.00 24.77
C VAL A 729 40.34 8.13 25.55
N ASN A 730 40.82 7.34 26.51
CA ASN A 730 39.94 6.47 27.28
C ASN A 730 38.91 7.29 28.07
N VAL A 731 39.33 8.35 28.77
CA VAL A 731 38.41 9.24 29.51
C VAL A 731 37.40 9.91 28.56
N THR A 732 37.79 10.24 27.33
CA THR A 732 36.82 10.74 26.34
C THR A 732 35.76 9.70 26.01
N LEU A 733 36.14 8.43 25.85
CA LEU A 733 35.22 7.34 25.52
C LEU A 733 34.33 6.93 26.69
N VAL A 734 34.84 6.94 27.93
CA VAL A 734 34.11 6.41 29.09
C VAL A 734 33.48 7.47 30.00
N ASP A 735 33.85 8.75 29.86
CA ASP A 735 33.28 9.86 30.64
C ASP A 735 32.76 11.05 29.81
N ILE A 736 33.58 11.64 28.92
CA ILE A 736 33.18 12.89 28.23
C ILE A 736 32.14 12.61 27.13
N ARG A 737 32.31 11.54 26.35
CA ARG A 737 31.46 11.14 25.21
C ARG A 737 30.97 9.70 25.33
N VAL A 738 30.59 9.28 26.54
CA VAL A 738 30.15 7.90 26.86
C VAL A 738 29.00 7.40 25.99
N TRP A 739 28.14 8.32 25.52
CA TRP A 739 27.04 8.01 24.63
C TRP A 739 27.51 7.35 23.31
N ASP A 740 28.67 7.76 22.78
CA ASP A 740 29.23 7.18 21.56
C ASP A 740 29.62 5.71 21.83
N THR A 741 30.33 5.45 22.93
CA THR A 741 30.75 4.09 23.32
C THR A 741 29.56 3.19 23.68
N LEU A 742 28.50 3.72 24.32
CA LEU A 742 27.25 2.99 24.54
C LEU A 742 26.62 2.58 23.20
N GLY A 743 26.61 3.48 22.21
CA GLY A 743 26.12 3.19 20.86
C GLY A 743 26.94 2.09 20.18
N GLU A 744 28.26 2.19 20.23
CA GLU A 744 29.18 1.19 19.66
C GLU A 744 28.99 -0.20 20.26
N ILE A 745 28.97 -0.34 21.59
CA ILE A 745 28.75 -1.65 22.23
C ILE A 745 27.34 -2.19 21.95
N SER A 746 26.35 -1.33 21.79
CA SER A 746 25.01 -1.75 21.35
C SER A 746 25.04 -2.35 19.95
N VAL A 747 25.80 -1.75 19.02
CA VAL A 747 26.01 -2.28 17.67
C VAL A 747 26.73 -3.62 17.73
N LEU A 748 27.73 -3.80 18.60
CA LEU A 748 28.41 -5.08 18.79
C LEU A 748 27.47 -6.18 19.31
N VAL A 749 26.64 -5.88 20.31
CA VAL A 749 25.63 -6.81 20.83
C VAL A 749 24.62 -7.19 19.73
N ALA A 750 24.16 -6.21 18.95
CA ALA A 750 23.24 -6.44 17.84
C ALA A 750 23.88 -7.27 16.72
N ALA A 751 25.12 -6.98 16.36
CA ALA A 751 25.87 -7.72 15.34
C ALA A 751 26.11 -9.18 15.79
N GLY A 752 26.58 -9.40 17.01
CA GLY A 752 26.78 -10.74 17.57
C GLY A 752 25.48 -11.54 17.60
N THR A 753 24.43 -10.97 18.21
CA THR A 753 23.10 -11.61 18.26
C THR A 753 22.52 -11.87 16.86
N GLY A 754 22.76 -10.96 15.90
CA GLY A 754 22.35 -11.12 14.51
C GLY A 754 23.08 -12.26 13.79
N ILE A 755 24.40 -12.37 13.98
CA ILE A 755 25.23 -13.47 13.46
C ILE A 755 24.74 -14.81 14.03
N ALA A 756 24.58 -14.89 15.36
CA ALA A 756 24.02 -16.06 16.02
C ALA A 756 22.61 -16.38 15.50
N GLY A 757 21.74 -15.38 15.35
CA GLY A 757 20.41 -15.54 14.78
C GLY A 757 20.43 -16.13 13.37
N LEU A 758 21.27 -15.63 12.48
CA LEU A 758 21.37 -16.12 11.10
C LEU A 758 21.92 -17.55 10.98
N ILE A 759 22.84 -17.93 11.88
CA ILE A 759 23.51 -19.23 11.85
C ILE A 759 22.66 -20.30 12.57
N PHE A 760 22.12 -19.98 13.75
CA PHE A 760 21.36 -20.93 14.56
C PHE A 760 19.86 -20.99 14.20
N VAL A 761 19.27 -19.93 13.64
CA VAL A 761 17.84 -19.91 13.24
C VAL A 761 17.71 -20.27 11.75
N ARG A 762 17.91 -21.55 11.43
CA ARG A 762 17.44 -22.14 10.17
C ARG A 762 16.60 -23.38 10.44
N GLY A 763 15.30 -23.15 10.55
CA GLY A 763 14.30 -24.21 10.60
C GLY A 763 12.93 -23.71 11.05
N ARG A 764 12.22 -22.96 10.19
CA ARG A 764 10.75 -22.84 10.33
C ARG A 764 10.02 -24.08 9.79
N GLU A 765 10.77 -25.04 9.23
CA GLU A 765 10.34 -26.40 8.90
C GLU A 765 11.46 -27.37 9.31
N GLY A 766 11.25 -28.10 10.39
CA GLY A 766 12.23 -29.03 10.95
C GLY A 766 12.04 -29.15 12.45
N HIS A 767 11.28 -30.16 12.88
CA HIS A 767 11.03 -30.46 14.29
C HIS A 767 12.33 -30.48 15.10
N LEU A 768 12.38 -29.66 16.15
CA LEU A 768 13.39 -29.71 17.20
C LEU A 768 13.40 -31.11 17.82
N HIS A 769 14.39 -31.93 17.49
CA HIS A 769 14.77 -33.05 18.36
C HIS A 769 15.51 -32.49 19.57
N ARG A 770 14.73 -32.17 20.60
CA ARG A 770 15.24 -32.02 21.97
C ARG A 770 15.72 -33.40 22.41
N PHE A 771 16.99 -33.52 22.79
CA PHE A 771 17.47 -34.64 23.61
C PHE A 771 16.69 -34.63 24.92
N VAL A 772 15.63 -35.44 24.99
CA VAL A 772 14.97 -35.80 26.24
C VAL A 772 15.82 -36.91 26.85
N SER A 773 16.43 -36.62 27.99
CA SER A 773 16.99 -37.64 28.87
C SER A 773 15.83 -38.54 29.31
N ARG A 774 15.76 -39.74 28.73
CA ARG A 774 14.71 -40.72 28.99
C ARG A 774 15.08 -41.49 30.26
N ARG A 775 14.50 -41.06 31.38
CA ARG A 775 14.31 -41.91 32.56
C ARG A 775 12.86 -42.39 32.49
N ASP A 776 12.68 -43.62 32.03
CA ASP A 776 11.65 -44.58 32.46
C ASP A 776 11.51 -45.71 31.44
N GLY A 777 11.56 -46.93 31.97
CA GLY A 777 11.55 -48.17 31.22
C GLY A 777 10.17 -48.54 30.71
N THR A 778 10.12 -49.03 29.48
CA THR A 778 9.31 -50.17 29.03
C THR A 778 9.63 -50.44 27.57
N GLU A 779 9.73 -51.74 27.26
CA GLU A 779 10.13 -52.31 25.98
C GLU A 779 9.18 -51.93 24.83
N LEU A 780 9.74 -51.69 23.64
CA LEU A 780 9.15 -52.05 22.35
C LEU A 780 10.26 -52.05 21.28
N GLN A 781 10.32 -53.16 20.53
CA GLN A 781 11.31 -53.53 19.52
C GLN A 781 11.36 -52.57 18.32
N GLY A 782 12.58 -52.24 17.89
CA GLY A 782 12.86 -51.56 16.63
C GLY A 782 14.34 -51.17 16.52
N ARG A 783 15.19 -52.12 16.12
CA ARG A 783 16.65 -51.98 15.97
C ARG A 783 17.02 -50.92 14.90
N VAL A 784 17.71 -49.85 15.29
CA VAL A 784 18.90 -49.34 14.60
C VAL A 784 19.92 -48.97 15.68
N ARG A 785 20.98 -49.78 15.76
CA ARG A 785 22.02 -49.74 16.79
C ARG A 785 23.08 -48.74 16.34
N PHE A 786 23.10 -47.53 16.90
CA PHE A 786 24.29 -46.68 16.85
C PHE A 786 25.28 -47.21 17.89
N GLN A 787 26.30 -47.90 17.40
CA GLN A 787 27.46 -48.33 18.17
C GLN A 787 28.59 -47.36 17.77
N PRO A 788 29.08 -46.49 18.68
CA PRO A 788 30.28 -45.74 18.38
C PRO A 788 31.40 -46.77 18.24
N VAL A 789 32.05 -46.78 17.08
CA VAL A 789 33.26 -47.57 16.85
C VAL A 789 34.33 -46.97 17.75
N ALA A 790 34.48 -47.57 18.93
CA ALA A 790 35.73 -47.54 19.66
C ALA A 790 36.74 -48.32 18.83
N GLU A 791 37.87 -47.69 18.53
CA GLU A 791 39.09 -48.37 18.10
C GLU A 791 39.31 -49.64 18.92
N GLU A 792 39.29 -50.77 18.24
CA GLU A 792 39.83 -52.03 18.73
C GLU A 792 41.35 -51.87 18.88
N ILE A 793 41.77 -51.59 20.11
CA ILE A 793 43.08 -52.00 20.59
C ILE A 793 43.12 -53.53 20.45
N GLY A 794 43.89 -54.01 19.47
CA GLY A 794 44.24 -55.41 19.35
C GLY A 794 44.93 -55.91 20.63
N ASN A 795 44.46 -57.06 21.11
CA ASN A 795 45.04 -57.80 22.22
C ASN A 795 46.57 -57.99 22.06
N PHE A 796 47.36 -57.34 22.91
CA PHE A 796 48.59 -57.93 23.41
C PHE A 796 48.42 -58.22 24.90
N HIS A 797 48.43 -59.51 25.22
CA HIS A 797 48.55 -60.02 26.58
C HIS A 797 49.80 -59.44 27.26
N ALA A 798 49.60 -58.66 28.33
CA ALA A 798 50.54 -58.62 29.45
C ALA A 798 49.79 -58.31 30.74
N SER A 799 49.98 -59.23 31.67
CA SER A 799 49.59 -59.27 33.07
C SER A 799 49.46 -57.94 33.83
N GLN A 800 48.41 -57.90 34.66
CA GLN A 800 48.38 -57.36 36.03
C GLN A 800 49.74 -56.88 36.58
N ARG A 801 49.87 -55.58 36.84
CA ARG A 801 50.21 -54.94 38.13
C ARG A 801 50.60 -53.49 37.91
N GLU A 802 50.14 -52.66 38.84
CA GLU A 802 50.74 -51.38 39.25
C GLU A 802 51.01 -50.34 38.16
N ASP A 803 50.09 -49.38 38.00
CA ASP A 803 50.48 -47.97 38.09
C ASP A 803 49.27 -47.04 38.32
N VAL A 804 48.87 -46.93 39.58
CA VAL A 804 48.03 -45.86 40.11
C VAL A 804 48.93 -44.64 40.34
N THR A 805 49.57 -44.07 39.30
CA THR A 805 50.46 -42.92 39.51
C THR A 805 50.76 -41.98 38.35
N GLN A 806 50.04 -42.02 37.21
CA GLN A 806 50.16 -40.94 36.20
C GLN A 806 48.83 -40.56 35.54
N ARG A 807 47.88 -40.04 36.34
CA ARG A 807 46.87 -39.10 35.82
C ARG A 807 47.53 -37.74 35.57
N ARG A 808 48.32 -37.61 34.50
CA ARG A 808 48.63 -36.28 33.96
C ARG A 808 47.38 -35.79 33.25
N VAL A 809 46.62 -34.96 33.95
CA VAL A 809 45.55 -34.12 33.38
C VAL A 809 46.16 -33.35 32.21
N SER A 810 45.82 -33.72 30.97
CA SER A 810 46.21 -32.91 29.81
C SER A 810 45.38 -31.62 29.87
N TRP A 811 46.05 -30.49 30.08
CA TRP A 811 45.41 -29.17 30.17
C TRP A 811 44.67 -28.78 28.86
N LEU A 812 44.97 -29.45 27.75
CA LEU A 812 44.19 -29.46 26.51
C LEU A 812 43.69 -30.89 26.23
N ILE A 813 42.40 -31.03 25.93
CA ILE A 813 41.62 -32.21 25.52
C ILE A 813 41.85 -32.56 24.05
N ALA A 814 42.49 -31.67 23.28
CA ALA A 814 42.84 -31.87 21.86
C ALA A 814 43.40 -33.28 21.57
N GLY A 815 44.19 -33.84 22.49
CA GLY A 815 44.72 -35.21 22.41
C GLY A 815 43.69 -36.36 22.48
N ARG A 816 42.40 -36.08 22.68
CA ARG A 816 41.28 -37.04 22.71
C ARG A 816 40.18 -36.77 21.68
N THR A 817 40.13 -35.57 21.09
CA THR A 817 38.98 -35.12 20.26
C THR A 817 39.36 -34.77 18.82
N LEU A 818 40.65 -34.60 18.49
CA LEU A 818 41.13 -34.34 17.14
C LEU A 818 41.91 -35.54 16.60
N ALA A 819 41.72 -35.86 15.32
CA ALA A 819 42.50 -36.91 14.65
C ALA A 819 44.01 -36.58 14.67
N PRO A 820 44.91 -37.56 14.88
CA PRO A 820 46.35 -37.32 15.05
C PRO A 820 47.02 -36.49 13.94
N ARG A 821 46.46 -36.53 12.72
CA ARG A 821 46.92 -35.81 11.52
C ARG A 821 46.63 -34.30 11.53
N ASN A 822 45.59 -33.90 12.24
CA ASN A 822 45.16 -32.48 12.36
C ASN A 822 45.67 -31.82 13.64
N ARG A 823 46.54 -32.52 14.38
CA ARG A 823 47.06 -32.09 15.67
C ARG A 823 48.37 -31.33 15.49
N SER A 824 48.44 -30.10 16.00
CA SER A 824 49.68 -29.32 16.05
C SER A 824 50.20 -29.23 17.47
N ILE A 825 51.22 -30.03 17.79
CA ILE A 825 51.87 -30.04 19.11
C ILE A 825 52.46 -28.66 19.45
N ILE A 826 53.01 -27.96 18.45
CA ILE A 826 53.57 -26.61 18.61
C ILE A 826 52.47 -25.65 19.08
N LEU A 827 51.29 -25.70 18.46
CA LEU A 827 50.17 -24.82 18.80
C LEU A 827 49.59 -25.15 20.18
N GLU A 828 49.48 -26.43 20.54
CA GLU A 828 49.03 -26.86 21.88
C GLU A 828 49.96 -26.36 22.99
N VAL A 829 51.28 -26.53 22.82
CA VAL A 829 52.28 -26.07 23.80
C VAL A 829 52.27 -24.55 23.90
N THR A 830 52.19 -23.85 22.76
CA THR A 830 52.13 -22.39 22.72
C THR A 830 50.88 -21.85 23.41
N ALA A 831 49.72 -22.41 23.10
CA ALA A 831 48.46 -22.03 23.74
C ALA A 831 48.53 -22.22 25.27
N ARG A 832 49.13 -23.31 25.74
CA ARG A 832 49.30 -23.57 27.17
C ARG A 832 50.20 -22.56 27.88
N LEU A 833 51.31 -22.18 27.26
CA LEU A 833 52.25 -21.23 27.85
C LEU A 833 51.71 -19.80 27.86
N VAL A 834 50.99 -19.41 26.80
CA VAL A 834 50.64 -18.02 26.54
C VAL A 834 49.25 -17.65 27.07
N PHE A 835 48.30 -18.58 27.15
CA PHE A 835 46.89 -18.30 27.47
C PHE A 835 46.68 -17.51 28.77
N HIS A 836 47.26 -17.97 29.89
CA HIS A 836 47.10 -17.30 31.18
C HIS A 836 47.82 -15.95 31.21
N ALA A 837 48.98 -15.85 30.56
CA ALA A 837 49.72 -14.58 30.47
C ALA A 837 48.93 -13.53 29.68
N VAL A 838 48.30 -13.92 28.57
CA VAL A 838 47.46 -13.02 27.76
C VAL A 838 46.18 -12.63 28.49
N LEU A 839 45.56 -13.53 29.28
CA LEU A 839 44.42 -13.17 30.11
C LEU A 839 44.78 -12.20 31.24
N ILE A 840 45.92 -12.39 31.90
CA ILE A 840 46.42 -11.45 32.90
C ILE A 840 46.70 -10.09 32.24
N PHE A 841 47.31 -10.09 31.06
CA PHE A 841 47.56 -8.87 30.30
C PHE A 841 46.26 -8.17 29.86
N SER A 842 45.24 -8.93 29.47
CA SER A 842 43.90 -8.43 29.15
C SER A 842 43.26 -7.71 30.35
N LEU A 843 43.38 -8.26 31.57
CA LEU A 843 42.91 -7.61 32.79
C LEU A 843 43.76 -6.39 33.16
N TYR A 844 45.07 -6.45 32.93
CA TYR A 844 45.95 -5.29 33.10
C TYR A 844 45.51 -4.13 32.21
N LEU A 845 45.25 -4.36 30.91
CA LEU A 845 44.78 -3.32 29.99
C LEU A 845 43.42 -2.73 30.40
N LEU A 846 42.53 -3.55 30.96
CA LEU A 846 41.23 -3.08 31.47
C LEU A 846 41.40 -2.08 32.61
N PHE A 847 42.26 -2.38 33.60
CA PHE A 847 42.45 -1.49 34.76
C PHE A 847 43.43 -0.34 34.48
N ALA A 848 44.40 -0.53 33.59
CA ALA A 848 45.38 0.50 33.24
C ALA A 848 44.79 1.59 32.32
N GLY A 849 43.71 1.28 31.58
CA GLY A 849 43.15 2.13 30.53
C GLY A 849 42.82 3.58 30.93
N HIS A 850 42.52 3.83 32.20
CA HIS A 850 42.22 5.18 32.69
C HIS A 850 43.45 6.12 32.70
N ASN A 851 44.67 5.56 32.75
CA ASN A 851 45.91 6.31 32.86
C ASN A 851 46.95 5.99 31.80
N GLU A 852 46.90 4.78 31.24
CA GLU A 852 47.80 4.26 30.21
C GLU A 852 46.99 3.76 29.01
N PRO A 853 47.62 3.51 27.85
CA PRO A 853 46.91 2.96 26.71
C PRO A 853 46.24 1.62 27.02
N GLY A 854 44.95 1.49 26.75
CA GLY A 854 44.12 0.36 27.19
C GLY A 854 42.63 0.68 27.26
N GLY A 855 41.92 -0.03 28.14
CA GLY A 855 40.47 0.13 28.37
C GLY A 855 39.68 -1.16 28.15
N GLY A 856 38.36 -1.09 28.36
CA GLY A 856 37.47 -2.25 28.29
C GLY A 856 37.46 -2.94 26.93
N PHE A 857 37.53 -2.16 25.85
CA PHE A 857 37.50 -2.68 24.48
C PHE A 857 38.79 -3.44 24.11
N ALA A 858 39.96 -2.81 24.28
CA ALA A 858 41.25 -3.43 23.99
C ALA A 858 41.49 -4.66 24.88
N GLY A 859 41.21 -4.56 26.18
CA GLY A 859 41.28 -5.68 27.11
C GLY A 859 40.39 -6.85 26.66
N GLY A 860 39.15 -6.57 26.24
CA GLY A 860 38.22 -7.59 25.77
C GLY A 860 38.68 -8.30 24.50
N LEU A 861 39.24 -7.57 23.52
CA LEU A 861 39.79 -8.16 22.29
C LEU A 861 40.99 -9.06 22.58
N VAL A 862 41.88 -8.66 23.51
CA VAL A 862 43.02 -9.49 23.94
C VAL A 862 42.56 -10.80 24.58
N ALA A 863 41.54 -10.76 25.45
CA ALA A 863 40.93 -11.98 25.98
C ALA A 863 40.28 -12.82 24.87
N GLY A 864 39.62 -12.18 23.91
CA GLY A 864 39.10 -12.82 22.70
C GLY A 864 40.18 -13.56 21.92
N LEU A 865 41.35 -12.95 21.71
CA LEU A 865 42.50 -13.60 21.04
C LEU A 865 43.05 -14.78 21.83
N ALA A 866 43.08 -14.71 23.17
CA ALA A 866 43.45 -15.86 24.00
C ALA A 866 42.51 -17.06 23.76
N LEU A 867 41.20 -16.78 23.63
CA LEU A 867 40.18 -17.78 23.33
C LEU A 867 40.30 -18.31 21.89
N VAL A 868 40.64 -17.45 20.92
CA VAL A 868 40.95 -17.86 19.53
C VAL A 868 42.10 -18.85 19.51
N VAL A 869 43.22 -18.54 20.18
CA VAL A 869 44.41 -19.41 20.23
C VAL A 869 44.04 -20.78 20.82
N ARG A 870 43.20 -20.79 21.86
CA ARG A 870 42.71 -22.03 22.47
C ARG A 870 41.76 -22.82 21.55
N TYR A 871 40.88 -22.13 20.83
CA TYR A 871 40.03 -22.73 19.80
C TYR A 871 40.86 -23.37 18.68
N LEU A 872 41.87 -22.67 18.16
CA LEU A 872 42.75 -23.20 17.11
C LEU A 872 43.57 -24.40 17.59
N ALA A 873 43.94 -24.45 18.87
CA ALA A 873 44.73 -25.54 19.45
C ALA A 873 43.94 -26.82 19.72
N GLY A 874 42.64 -26.75 20.04
CA GLY A 874 41.87 -27.94 20.45
C GLY A 874 40.42 -28.04 19.98
N GLY A 875 39.99 -27.16 19.09
CA GLY A 875 38.68 -27.21 18.43
C GLY A 875 37.49 -26.90 19.34
N LYS A 876 36.28 -27.26 18.87
CA LYS A 876 34.99 -26.94 19.50
C LYS A 876 34.84 -27.40 20.96
N PHE A 877 35.38 -28.57 21.29
CA PHE A 877 35.27 -29.15 22.63
C PHE A 877 36.16 -28.43 23.65
N GLU A 878 37.34 -27.96 23.23
CA GLU A 878 38.20 -27.14 24.08
C GLU A 878 37.63 -25.77 24.36
N LEU A 879 37.03 -25.13 23.35
CA LEU A 879 36.36 -23.84 23.53
C LEU A 879 35.20 -23.94 24.53
N ALA A 880 34.43 -25.04 24.49
CA ALA A 880 33.34 -25.28 25.42
C ALA A 880 33.82 -25.49 26.87
N GLU A 881 35.00 -26.10 27.08
CA GLU A 881 35.59 -26.21 28.42
C GLU A 881 36.25 -24.91 28.89
N ALA A 882 36.80 -24.11 27.96
CA ALA A 882 37.41 -22.82 28.24
C ALA A 882 36.39 -21.77 28.69
N ALA A 883 35.20 -21.76 28.08
CA ALA A 883 34.17 -20.77 28.28
C ALA A 883 32.90 -21.41 28.87
N ARG A 884 32.86 -21.50 30.20
CA ARG A 884 31.69 -22.03 30.95
C ARG A 884 30.48 -21.10 30.91
N PHE A 885 30.65 -19.86 30.45
CA PHE A 885 29.59 -18.86 30.36
C PHE A 885 28.99 -18.83 28.95
N THR A 886 27.67 -18.64 28.86
CA THR A 886 27.00 -18.48 27.57
C THR A 886 27.35 -17.12 26.96
N PRO A 887 27.72 -17.04 25.66
CA PRO A 887 28.04 -15.78 24.99
C PRO A 887 26.94 -14.72 25.11
N SER A 888 25.68 -15.13 24.93
CA SER A 888 24.50 -14.26 25.10
C SER A 888 24.35 -13.75 26.55
N GLY A 889 24.70 -14.58 27.52
CA GLY A 889 24.76 -14.19 28.93
C GLY A 889 25.79 -13.08 29.17
N MET A 890 27.00 -13.22 28.61
CA MET A 890 28.06 -12.20 28.74
C MET A 890 27.70 -10.88 28.06
N LEU A 891 27.16 -10.95 26.83
CA LEU A 891 26.64 -9.77 26.10
C LEU A 891 25.54 -9.06 26.91
N GLY A 892 24.58 -9.82 27.43
CA GLY A 892 23.48 -9.28 28.24
C GLY A 892 23.95 -8.68 29.56
N THR A 893 24.83 -9.37 30.30
CA THR A 893 25.37 -8.85 31.57
C THR A 893 26.21 -7.61 31.35
N GLY A 894 27.04 -7.57 30.31
CA GLY A 894 27.86 -6.40 30.00
C GLY A 894 27.00 -5.20 29.59
N MET A 895 25.94 -5.42 28.80
CA MET A 895 24.99 -4.36 28.45
C MET A 895 24.24 -3.83 29.67
N ILE A 896 23.73 -4.71 30.52
CA ILE A 896 23.07 -4.32 31.77
C ILE A 896 24.03 -3.50 32.64
N MET A 897 25.28 -3.94 32.76
CA MET A 897 26.29 -3.26 33.55
C MET A 897 26.62 -1.87 33.00
N ALA A 898 26.80 -1.72 31.68
CA ALA A 898 27.05 -0.44 31.04
C ALA A 898 25.87 0.54 31.20
N VAL A 899 24.63 0.06 31.01
CA VAL A 899 23.42 0.87 31.18
C VAL A 899 23.19 1.26 32.64
N LEU A 900 23.33 0.32 33.58
CA LEU A 900 23.18 0.60 35.01
C LEU A 900 24.23 1.59 35.50
N THR A 901 25.47 1.49 35.02
CA THR A 901 26.53 2.45 35.35
C THR A 901 26.20 3.84 34.79
N GLY A 902 25.70 3.92 33.55
CA GLY A 902 25.31 5.19 32.94
C GLY A 902 24.10 5.86 33.59
N VAL A 903 23.07 5.09 33.96
CA VAL A 903 21.87 5.61 34.62
C VAL A 903 22.09 5.82 36.13
N GLY A 904 23.17 5.25 36.69
CA GLY A 904 23.53 5.36 38.10
C GLY A 904 23.49 6.79 38.62
N GLY A 905 24.20 7.73 37.97
CA GLY A 905 24.19 9.15 38.38
C GLY A 905 22.78 9.74 38.48
N TRP A 906 21.90 9.42 37.51
CA TRP A 906 20.52 9.90 37.49
C TRP A 906 19.66 9.36 38.64
N ILE A 907 19.86 8.11 39.05
CA ILE A 907 19.17 7.52 40.22
C ILE A 907 19.49 8.30 41.50
N TRP A 908 20.68 8.89 41.60
CA TRP A 908 21.14 9.68 42.75
C TRP A 908 20.95 11.20 42.58
N GLY A 909 20.15 11.64 41.60
CA GLY A 909 19.79 13.04 41.38
C GLY A 909 20.78 13.84 40.54
N ASP A 910 21.78 13.18 39.96
CA ASP A 910 22.77 13.76 39.06
C ASP A 910 22.38 13.56 37.57
N THR A 911 23.21 14.01 36.63
CA THR A 911 22.98 13.75 35.20
C THR A 911 23.37 12.32 34.83
N VAL A 912 22.71 11.77 33.80
CA VAL A 912 23.10 10.47 33.21
C VAL A 912 24.57 10.53 32.76
N PHE A 913 25.32 9.45 32.96
CA PHE A 913 26.75 9.29 32.68
C PHE A 913 27.70 10.17 33.52
N LYS A 914 27.21 10.82 34.57
CA LYS A 914 28.13 11.42 35.55
C LYS A 914 28.82 10.33 36.36
N SER A 915 30.15 10.27 36.29
CA SER A 915 30.95 9.36 37.10
C SER A 915 31.23 9.91 38.50
N VAL A 916 31.43 8.98 39.43
CA VAL A 916 31.86 9.28 40.80
C VAL A 916 33.21 8.63 41.03
N TYR A 917 34.14 9.36 41.63
CA TYR A 917 35.48 8.90 41.95
C TYR A 917 35.65 8.72 43.45
N LEU A 918 36.22 7.58 43.83
CA LEU A 918 36.64 7.28 45.19
C LEU A 918 38.16 7.28 45.21
N GLU A 919 38.75 8.20 45.98
CA GLU A 919 40.20 8.29 46.16
C GLU A 919 40.57 7.91 47.59
N GLY A 920 41.62 7.10 47.77
CA GLY A 920 42.08 6.71 49.09
C GLY A 920 43.47 6.08 49.09
N ASP A 921 44.17 6.21 50.21
CA ASP A 921 45.46 5.56 50.45
C ASP A 921 45.28 4.14 50.96
N ILE A 922 45.65 3.15 50.14
CA ILE A 922 45.67 1.76 50.57
C ILE A 922 47.09 1.40 51.03
N PRO A 923 47.27 0.95 52.29
CA PRO A 923 48.57 0.47 52.75
C PRO A 923 49.07 -0.65 51.82
N VAL A 924 50.31 -0.53 51.34
CA VAL A 924 50.99 -1.39 50.32
C VAL A 924 50.76 -0.97 48.86
N LEU A 925 49.60 -0.43 48.48
CA LEU A 925 49.27 -0.11 47.07
C LEU A 925 49.39 1.38 46.71
N GLY A 926 49.52 2.27 47.70
CA GLY A 926 49.64 3.72 47.50
C GLY A 926 48.29 4.42 47.29
N HIS A 927 48.33 5.66 46.79
CA HIS A 927 47.14 6.42 46.41
C HIS A 927 46.43 5.74 45.22
N LEU A 928 45.20 5.28 45.44
CA LEU A 928 44.35 4.69 44.40
C LEU A 928 43.13 5.58 44.15
N SER A 929 42.90 5.91 42.88
CA SER A 929 41.66 6.51 42.40
C SER A 929 40.83 5.46 41.68
N PHE A 930 39.56 5.30 42.07
CA PHE A 930 38.63 4.34 41.48
C PHE A 930 37.36 5.07 41.03
N GLY A 931 37.15 5.12 39.71
CA GLY A 931 35.98 5.72 39.10
C GLY A 931 34.86 4.71 38.83
N THR A 932 33.60 5.15 38.94
CA THR A 932 32.47 4.34 38.46
C THR A 932 32.57 4.04 36.95
N SER A 933 33.33 4.83 36.18
CA SER A 933 33.64 4.58 34.77
C SER A 933 34.36 3.23 34.54
N THR A 934 35.09 2.70 35.54
CA THR A 934 35.67 1.35 35.46
C THR A 934 34.59 0.26 35.37
N PHE A 935 33.43 0.42 36.00
CA PHE A 935 32.32 -0.53 35.84
C PHE A 935 31.71 -0.49 34.44
N PHE A 936 31.69 0.69 33.82
CA PHE A 936 31.30 0.83 32.42
C PHE A 936 32.28 0.08 31.51
N ASP A 937 33.59 0.26 31.71
CA ASP A 937 34.67 -0.46 31.01
C ASP A 937 34.60 -1.98 31.20
N ILE A 938 34.26 -2.46 32.41
CA ILE A 938 34.00 -3.90 32.66
C ILE A 938 32.79 -4.38 31.84
N GLY A 939 31.75 -3.57 31.73
CA GLY A 939 30.59 -3.85 30.87
C GLY A 939 31.00 -4.00 29.40
N VAL A 940 31.78 -3.05 28.88
CA VAL A 940 32.35 -3.09 27.51
C VAL A 940 33.20 -4.36 27.32
N TYR A 941 34.09 -4.65 28.27
CA TYR A 941 34.95 -5.84 28.26
C TYR A 941 34.14 -7.14 28.13
N LEU A 942 33.08 -7.30 28.95
CA LEU A 942 32.21 -8.47 28.91
C LEU A 942 31.49 -8.61 27.57
N ILE A 943 31.05 -7.50 26.97
CA ILE A 943 30.41 -7.49 25.65
C ILE A 943 31.40 -7.95 24.58
N VAL A 944 32.62 -7.41 24.57
CA VAL A 944 33.62 -7.75 23.55
C VAL A 944 34.06 -9.21 23.67
N VAL A 945 34.31 -9.71 24.89
CA VAL A 945 34.62 -11.13 25.11
C VAL A 945 33.44 -12.02 24.72
N GLY A 946 32.21 -11.62 25.08
CA GLY A 946 30.99 -12.32 24.72
C GLY A 946 30.81 -12.42 23.20
N LEU A 947 31.02 -11.33 22.47
CA LEU A 947 30.98 -11.28 21.01
C LEU A 947 32.02 -12.22 20.40
N MET A 948 33.26 -12.18 20.90
CA MET A 948 34.34 -13.04 20.42
C MET A 948 34.05 -14.52 20.61
N LEU A 949 33.50 -14.89 21.77
CA LEU A 949 33.03 -16.25 22.03
C LEU A 949 31.89 -16.65 21.08
N ASP A 950 30.95 -15.74 20.82
CA ASP A 950 29.81 -16.00 19.93
C ASP A 950 30.26 -16.20 18.47
N ILE A 951 31.20 -15.38 18.00
CA ILE A 951 31.84 -15.50 16.69
C ILE A 951 32.57 -16.86 16.57
N LEU A 952 33.41 -17.23 17.55
CA LEU A 952 34.13 -18.50 17.53
C LEU A 952 33.20 -19.71 17.58
N ARG A 953 32.13 -19.63 18.37
CA ARG A 953 31.13 -20.70 18.47
C ARG A 953 30.32 -20.84 17.18
N SER A 954 29.88 -19.73 16.60
CA SER A 954 28.98 -19.72 15.44
C SER A 954 29.72 -19.96 14.12
N LEU A 955 30.87 -19.31 13.90
CA LEU A 955 31.65 -19.42 12.65
C LEU A 955 32.73 -20.48 12.70
N GLY A 956 33.15 -20.89 13.90
CA GLY A 956 34.07 -22.00 14.08
C GLY A 956 33.31 -23.31 14.34
N ALA A 957 32.85 -23.50 15.57
CA ALA A 957 32.34 -24.79 16.03
C ALA A 957 31.11 -25.30 15.28
N GLU A 958 30.14 -24.43 14.95
CA GLU A 958 28.93 -24.83 14.21
C GLU A 958 29.23 -25.12 12.73
N VAL A 959 30.18 -24.39 12.14
CA VAL A 959 30.63 -24.66 10.75
C VAL A 959 31.37 -26.00 10.68
N ASP A 960 32.24 -26.30 11.65
CA ASP A 960 32.91 -27.60 11.76
C ASP A 960 31.87 -28.75 11.89
N LEU A 961 30.81 -28.56 12.68
CA LEU A 961 29.71 -29.52 12.80
C LEU A 961 28.94 -29.72 11.48
N HIS A 962 28.69 -28.65 10.75
CA HIS A 962 28.06 -28.74 9.43
C HIS A 962 28.95 -29.48 8.43
N GLN A 963 30.26 -29.22 8.45
CA GLN A 963 31.20 -29.90 7.57
C GLN A 963 31.23 -31.41 7.85
N GLU A 964 31.38 -31.82 9.11
CA GLU A 964 31.33 -33.23 9.51
C GLU A 964 30.02 -33.91 9.05
N ARG A 965 28.89 -33.19 9.15
CA ARG A 965 27.58 -33.69 8.71
C ARG A 965 27.49 -33.84 7.19
N ASP A 966 27.96 -32.84 6.44
CA ASP A 966 27.97 -32.87 4.98
C ASP A 966 28.88 -33.98 4.45
N GLU A 967 30.07 -34.14 5.05
CA GLU A 967 31.00 -35.25 4.77
C GLU A 967 30.34 -36.61 5.05
N MET A 968 29.68 -36.78 6.20
CA MET A 968 28.94 -38.01 6.51
C MET A 968 27.83 -38.31 5.48
N VAL A 969 27.09 -37.30 5.03
CA VAL A 969 26.07 -37.47 3.99
C VAL A 969 26.69 -37.87 2.65
N LEU A 970 27.81 -37.24 2.30
CA LEU A 970 28.54 -37.52 1.06
C LEU A 970 29.10 -38.95 1.08
N THR A 971 29.75 -39.34 2.17
CA THR A 971 30.28 -40.70 2.37
C THR A 971 29.15 -41.73 2.33
N ASN A 972 28.01 -41.48 3.00
CA ASN A 972 26.86 -42.37 2.93
C ASN A 972 26.30 -42.49 1.50
N ARG A 973 26.25 -41.40 0.73
CA ARG A 973 25.81 -41.42 -0.67
C ARG A 973 26.81 -42.14 -1.57
N LEU A 974 28.11 -41.92 -1.38
CA LEU A 974 29.17 -42.61 -2.12
C LEU A 974 29.16 -44.11 -1.83
N ASN A 975 29.00 -44.50 -0.56
CA ASN A 975 28.88 -45.89 -0.14
C ASN A 975 27.62 -46.54 -0.73
N GLN A 976 26.50 -45.81 -0.81
CA GLN A 976 25.29 -46.28 -1.51
C GLN A 976 25.44 -46.39 -3.03
N SER A 977 26.18 -45.47 -3.67
CA SER A 977 26.33 -45.47 -5.13
C SER A 977 27.39 -46.45 -5.65
N TYR A 978 28.41 -46.77 -4.85
CA TYR A 978 29.53 -47.62 -5.26
C TYR A 978 29.60 -48.98 -4.54
N ASN A 979 28.68 -49.30 -3.61
CA ASN A 979 28.70 -50.53 -2.81
C ASN A 979 30.08 -50.82 -2.19
N LEU A 980 30.76 -49.79 -1.68
CA LEU A 980 32.13 -49.88 -1.15
C LEU A 980 32.25 -50.64 0.19
N SER A 981 31.15 -51.17 0.71
CA SER A 981 31.02 -51.60 2.11
C SER A 981 31.67 -52.92 2.50
N GLU A 982 32.60 -53.47 1.71
CA GLU A 982 33.24 -54.75 2.10
C GLU A 982 34.76 -54.78 2.19
N ASN A 983 35.52 -53.75 1.75
CA ASN A 983 37.01 -53.89 1.78
C ASN A 983 37.85 -52.62 1.98
N PHE A 984 37.26 -51.44 2.25
CA PHE A 984 38.06 -50.25 2.55
C PHE A 984 38.16 -50.02 4.07
N SER A 985 39.38 -49.75 4.56
CA SER A 985 39.54 -49.23 5.92
C SER A 985 38.91 -47.83 5.98
N ALA A 986 38.37 -47.44 7.14
CA ALA A 986 37.81 -46.10 7.35
C ALA A 986 38.79 -44.97 6.95
N GLU A 987 40.09 -45.27 7.01
CA GLU A 987 41.17 -44.39 6.57
C GLU A 987 41.18 -44.12 5.07
N ALA A 988 41.03 -45.18 4.26
CA ALA A 988 41.05 -45.08 2.81
C ALA A 988 39.73 -44.56 2.23
N GLU A 989 38.58 -44.75 2.91
CA GLU A 989 37.32 -44.07 2.58
C GLU A 989 37.42 -42.56 2.78
N HIS A 990 38.00 -42.11 3.90
CA HIS A 990 38.17 -40.68 4.17
C HIS A 990 39.14 -40.02 3.18
N ASP A 991 40.24 -40.70 2.82
CA ASP A 991 41.20 -40.21 1.82
C ASP A 991 40.59 -40.15 0.41
N ALA A 992 39.71 -41.09 0.05
CA ALA A 992 38.98 -41.04 -1.21
C ALA A 992 38.01 -39.86 -1.28
N VAL A 993 37.22 -39.64 -0.22
CA VAL A 993 36.28 -38.51 -0.10
C VAL A 993 37.03 -37.18 -0.11
N SER A 994 38.14 -37.07 0.62
CA SER A 994 38.97 -35.86 0.64
C SER A 994 39.60 -35.58 -0.72
N SER A 995 40.06 -36.61 -1.44
CA SER A 995 40.60 -36.45 -2.80
C SER A 995 39.55 -35.97 -3.82
N ILE A 996 38.28 -36.38 -3.64
CA ILE A 996 37.17 -35.92 -4.46
C ILE A 996 36.85 -34.46 -4.15
N LEU A 997 36.75 -34.09 -2.87
CA LEU A 997 36.55 -32.71 -2.43
C LEU A 997 37.69 -31.79 -2.89
N ASP A 998 38.93 -32.27 -2.88
CA ASP A 998 40.10 -31.52 -3.35
C ASP A 998 40.07 -31.34 -4.88
N ARG A 999 39.64 -32.37 -5.63
CA ARG A 999 39.38 -32.25 -7.08
C ARG A 999 38.23 -31.27 -7.38
N VAL A 1000 37.20 -31.20 -6.54
CA VAL A 1000 36.11 -30.23 -6.67
C VAL A 1000 36.61 -28.80 -6.43
N ASN A 1001 37.55 -28.59 -5.49
CA ASN A 1001 38.22 -27.31 -5.30
C ASN A 1001 39.05 -26.85 -6.51
N HIS A 1002 39.41 -27.77 -7.42
CA HIS A 1002 40.14 -27.51 -8.66
C HIS A 1002 39.24 -27.31 -9.90
N LEU A 1003 37.93 -27.59 -9.81
CA LEU A 1003 36.98 -27.33 -10.89
C LEU A 1003 36.66 -25.82 -10.92
N ASP A 1004 36.90 -25.15 -12.05
CA ASP A 1004 36.39 -23.80 -12.28
C ASP A 1004 34.87 -23.89 -12.35
N VAL A 1005 34.20 -23.53 -11.25
CA VAL A 1005 32.74 -23.43 -11.21
C VAL A 1005 32.33 -22.18 -11.98
N ASP A 1006 32.23 -22.33 -13.30
CA ASP A 1006 31.46 -21.42 -14.15
C ASP A 1006 29.98 -21.64 -13.82
N ASN A 1007 29.40 -20.79 -12.97
CA ASN A 1007 28.00 -20.38 -13.06
C ASN A 1007 27.66 -19.30 -12.01
N GLY A 1008 27.46 -18.08 -12.50
CA GLY A 1008 26.79 -17.02 -11.75
C GLY A 1008 25.33 -16.93 -12.17
N ALA A 1009 24.40 -17.37 -11.32
CA ALA A 1009 23.05 -16.81 -11.19
C ALA A 1009 22.17 -17.58 -10.19
N GLU A 1010 22.39 -18.88 -10.00
CA GLU A 1010 21.58 -19.68 -9.08
C GLU A 1010 22.46 -20.20 -7.95
N GLY A 1011 22.07 -19.92 -6.71
CA GLY A 1011 22.78 -20.34 -5.52
C GLY A 1011 23.14 -21.81 -5.60
N GLY A 1012 24.45 -22.08 -5.61
CA GLY A 1012 25.00 -23.42 -5.76
C GLY A 1012 24.37 -24.38 -4.76
N ARG A 1013 23.69 -25.39 -5.28
CA ARG A 1013 23.72 -26.72 -4.66
C ARG A 1013 25.01 -27.37 -5.16
N LEU A 1014 25.97 -27.50 -4.25
CA LEU A 1014 27.03 -28.50 -4.34
C LEU A 1014 26.42 -29.91 -4.33
#